data_AF-A0A6G4QT94-F1
#
_entry.id   AF-A0A6G4QT94-F1
#
_cell.length_a   1.000
_cell.length_b   1.000
_cell.length_c   1.000
_cell.angle_alpha   90.00
_cell.angle_beta   90.00
_cell.angle_gamma   90.00
#
_symmetry.space_group_name_H-M   'P 1'
#
loop_
_entity.id
_entity.type
_entity.pdbx_description
1 polymer ?
#
loop_
_entity_poly.entity_id
_entity_poly.type
_entity_poly.pdbx_seq_one_letter_code
_entity_poly.pdbx_strand_id
1 'polypeptide(L)'
;MTRHRLILGASALLGLFATQAQAATPLIDKVVFGDAASEVAHAVNASASEQVVGGLGVAARRLPPAQPGARFSGDLTFRLTVDPAIQNYASIRLWGGDVNDGKLTLFCDGRQIGYRHLGDIELLDIGTQAPPFAGRFTYRTFPLPITLTKGKAALDCAIRASGPYAVYTQQFESFQKPMTQASRPVYALYVHADPFLDSGDPAGVAPPLATAPSAGPEVLEDLKARVNREIDRKLAQPGPLNVLEVQFLARAAALSWTKAHANPAVARKVIESGDAFYARFLTDPKSVYVDASRTNADWDAMGPFGKALRLLQADVAPYLDTPVAGVEGTPKRREAYARMLDAGLGYIQTHRRLYTNQSMIVDLGIYWSNEGLRSLASPLARPEPAMRRFFYESMGLSPWTGSLDEAGKPTYSSAAADTGSFRSADDYRLFTKAGLSKELGFVGSYGEILDWATSIYQATAATPGGQGDPVLRDQLLKMARARMAFRYPGIDAEGARTMLLEAPIGWRDPVYPGATTYVQKSGWDNTPFNVAVATGDPQLMAIARQALDDGQYYAVLRDRLKDKNQRTTIGLLDAYDEWLAVKAWPKSNVKLPMTPGQSDFVFADPEDGVVAIKNGDEVLYASLYWRANCGVNRLARFHYQTPSVDRIATIAARVDFEPSGKTCVRRATPHISAGSIPIVAYPGEASAALEGEALPVAKGPPEARYKDQDNPFAGRGYYYEAAYGPYLIAMNASVDKSMTLALPKAAGDRVDLVTKRKLASGAASLTLAPGQTAVIYTPSR
;
A
#
# COMPACT_ATOMS: atom_id res chain seq x y z
N MET A 1 -76.08 -33.23 -17.10
CA MET A 1 -75.07 -32.48 -16.32
C MET A 1 -73.73 -32.68 -16.99
N THR A 2 -73.16 -31.59 -17.45
CA THR A 2 -72.39 -31.50 -18.69
C THR A 2 -70.87 -31.55 -18.48
N ARG A 3 -70.25 -32.06 -19.53
CA ARG A 3 -68.83 -32.24 -19.82
C ARG A 3 -68.02 -30.92 -19.94
N HIS A 4 -66.74 -31.04 -19.53
CA HIS A 4 -65.51 -30.60 -20.21
C HIS A 4 -64.99 -29.15 -20.14
N ARG A 5 -63.65 -29.10 -20.23
CA ARG A 5 -62.73 -28.08 -20.82
C ARG A 5 -62.17 -27.02 -19.84
N LEU A 6 -60.93 -26.55 -19.89
CA LEU A 6 -59.63 -26.85 -20.57
C LEU A 6 -58.66 -25.77 -19.96
N ILE A 7 -57.34 -25.95 -19.76
CA ILE A 7 -56.26 -25.39 -20.62
C ILE A 7 -54.92 -25.34 -19.86
N LEU A 8 -53.90 -25.92 -20.52
CA LEU A 8 -52.48 -25.54 -20.68
C LEU A 8 -51.58 -25.19 -19.48
N GLY A 9 -50.56 -26.04 -19.27
CA GLY A 9 -49.26 -25.84 -19.92
C GLY A 9 -48.15 -25.16 -19.11
N ALA A 10 -47.09 -25.90 -18.80
CA ALA A 10 -45.69 -25.57 -19.11
C ALA A 10 -44.76 -26.57 -18.39
N SER A 11 -44.19 -27.51 -19.15
CA SER A 11 -43.11 -28.37 -18.70
C SER A 11 -41.85 -27.53 -18.48
N ALA A 12 -41.35 -27.50 -17.25
CA ALA A 12 -40.06 -26.90 -16.91
C ALA A 12 -38.93 -27.76 -17.47
N LEU A 13 -38.26 -27.27 -18.51
CA LEU A 13 -36.94 -27.73 -18.93
C LEU A 13 -35.93 -27.35 -17.85
N LEU A 14 -35.59 -28.32 -17.00
CA LEU A 14 -34.38 -28.31 -16.18
C LEU A 14 -33.16 -28.38 -17.10
N GLY A 15 -32.61 -27.21 -17.44
CA GLY A 15 -31.30 -27.10 -18.07
C GLY A 15 -30.23 -27.52 -17.07
N LEU A 16 -29.71 -28.73 -17.22
CA LEU A 16 -28.44 -29.16 -16.65
C LEU A 16 -27.33 -28.33 -17.30
N PHE A 17 -26.89 -27.26 -16.63
CA PHE A 17 -25.61 -26.66 -16.90
C PHE A 17 -24.53 -27.64 -16.42
N ALA A 18 -24.07 -28.50 -17.33
CA ALA A 18 -22.82 -29.21 -17.15
C ALA A 18 -21.71 -28.15 -17.14
N THR A 19 -21.25 -27.76 -15.96
CA THR A 19 -19.97 -27.06 -15.79
C THR A 19 -18.91 -27.99 -16.37
N GLN A 20 -18.35 -27.65 -17.54
CA GLN A 20 -17.13 -28.31 -18.01
C GLN A 20 -16.08 -28.06 -16.93
N ALA A 21 -15.71 -29.12 -16.21
CA ALA A 21 -14.60 -29.05 -15.27
C ALA A 21 -13.34 -28.74 -16.07
N GLN A 22 -12.71 -27.60 -15.76
CA GLN A 22 -11.40 -27.26 -16.28
C GLN A 22 -10.42 -28.37 -15.88
N ALA A 23 -9.59 -28.85 -16.81
CA ALA A 23 -8.60 -29.87 -16.49
C ALA A 23 -7.52 -29.27 -15.59
N ALA A 24 -7.04 -30.04 -14.60
CA ALA A 24 -5.94 -29.62 -13.73
C ALA A 24 -4.69 -29.32 -14.56
N THR A 25 -3.90 -28.33 -14.12
CA THR A 25 -2.66 -27.92 -14.79
C THR A 25 -1.68 -29.11 -14.83
N PRO A 26 -1.13 -29.48 -16.01
CA PRO A 26 -0.07 -30.47 -16.09
C PRO A 26 1.14 -30.06 -15.25
N LEU A 27 1.55 -30.93 -14.34
CA LEU A 27 2.67 -30.68 -13.43
C LEU A 27 3.95 -31.31 -13.98
N ILE A 28 5.06 -30.59 -13.82
CA ILE A 28 6.41 -31.14 -13.94
C ILE A 28 6.75 -31.92 -12.68
N ASP A 29 6.36 -31.40 -11.51
CA ASP A 29 6.58 -32.07 -10.23
C ASP A 29 5.57 -31.67 -9.14
N LYS A 30 5.43 -32.50 -8.11
CA LYS A 30 4.61 -32.24 -6.91
C LYS A 30 5.17 -32.93 -5.68
N VAL A 31 5.72 -32.14 -4.76
CA VAL A 31 6.09 -32.60 -3.42
C VAL A 31 4.91 -32.37 -2.49
N VAL A 32 4.38 -33.42 -1.87
CA VAL A 32 3.35 -33.37 -0.83
C VAL A 32 4.02 -33.61 0.51
N PHE A 33 4.11 -32.57 1.33
CA PHE A 33 4.79 -32.63 2.61
C PHE A 33 3.87 -33.26 3.66
N GLY A 34 4.41 -34.19 4.45
CA GLY A 34 3.65 -34.99 5.40
C GLY A 34 3.00 -36.26 4.80
N ASP A 35 3.15 -36.48 3.48
CA ASP A 35 2.79 -37.74 2.83
C ASP A 35 4.03 -38.63 2.66
N ALA A 36 4.02 -39.82 3.23
CA ALA A 36 5.21 -40.68 3.28
C ALA A 36 5.70 -41.13 1.89
N ALA A 37 4.78 -41.39 0.95
CA ALA A 37 5.14 -41.85 -0.39
C ALA A 37 5.79 -40.72 -1.20
N SER A 38 5.18 -39.53 -1.17
CA SER A 38 5.75 -38.33 -1.77
C SER A 38 7.08 -37.94 -1.14
N GLU A 39 7.20 -38.00 0.18
CA GLU A 39 8.45 -37.65 0.86
C GLU A 39 9.61 -38.59 0.50
N VAL A 40 9.34 -39.89 0.38
CA VAL A 40 10.35 -40.85 -0.10
C VAL A 40 10.73 -40.58 -1.55
N ALA A 41 9.74 -40.32 -2.42
CA ALA A 41 9.99 -40.07 -3.85
C ALA A 41 10.86 -38.82 -4.11
N HIS A 42 10.79 -37.83 -3.22
CA HIS A 42 11.55 -36.57 -3.33
C HIS A 42 12.74 -36.50 -2.37
N ALA A 43 13.13 -37.62 -1.76
CA ALA A 43 14.22 -37.69 -0.79
C ALA A 43 14.13 -36.61 0.31
N VAL A 44 12.93 -36.42 0.85
CA VAL A 44 12.67 -35.38 1.86
C VAL A 44 13.39 -35.73 3.15
N ASN A 45 14.25 -34.82 3.63
CA ASN A 45 14.79 -34.87 5.00
C ASN A 45 13.96 -33.95 5.89
N ALA A 46 13.09 -34.56 6.68
CA ALA A 46 12.17 -33.86 7.57
C ALA A 46 12.69 -33.67 9.00
N SER A 47 13.98 -33.96 9.28
CA SER A 47 14.53 -33.96 10.66
C SER A 47 14.42 -32.62 11.39
N ALA A 48 14.41 -31.50 10.67
CA ALA A 48 14.22 -30.16 11.23
C ALA A 48 12.75 -29.69 11.24
N SER A 49 11.80 -30.59 11.03
CA SER A 49 10.38 -30.29 10.88
C SER A 49 9.50 -31.27 11.64
N GLU A 50 8.25 -30.89 11.84
CA GLU A 50 7.23 -31.71 12.50
C GLU A 50 6.11 -32.02 11.51
N GLN A 51 5.62 -33.26 11.52
CA GLN A 51 4.37 -33.58 10.83
C GLN A 51 3.19 -33.07 11.66
N VAL A 52 2.25 -32.41 10.99
CA VAL A 52 1.03 -31.92 11.60
C VAL A 52 -0.18 -32.28 10.76
N VAL A 53 -1.35 -32.32 11.40
CA VAL A 53 -2.64 -32.40 10.72
C VAL A 53 -3.19 -30.98 10.62
N GLY A 54 -3.33 -30.49 9.41
CA GLY A 54 -3.70 -29.12 9.10
C GLY A 54 -5.15 -28.94 8.63
N GLY A 55 -5.35 -27.92 7.81
CA GLY A 55 -6.63 -27.61 7.17
C GLY A 55 -7.21 -28.82 6.44
N LEU A 56 -8.52 -29.01 6.59
CA LEU A 56 -9.28 -30.17 6.08
C LEU A 56 -8.78 -31.54 6.58
N GLY A 57 -8.01 -31.59 7.66
CA GLY A 57 -7.45 -32.84 8.19
C GLY A 57 -6.30 -33.41 7.35
N VAL A 58 -5.71 -32.62 6.44
CA VAL A 58 -4.63 -33.06 5.56
C VAL A 58 -3.29 -32.92 6.27
N ALA A 59 -2.39 -33.89 6.08
CA ALA A 59 -1.05 -33.83 6.61
C ALA A 59 -0.24 -32.67 5.97
N ALA A 60 0.67 -32.10 6.76
CA ALA A 60 1.61 -31.06 6.35
C ALA A 60 2.90 -31.13 7.19
N ARG A 61 3.94 -30.39 6.79
CA ARG A 61 5.15 -30.17 7.60
C ARG A 61 5.19 -28.73 8.11
N ARG A 62 5.55 -28.53 9.38
CA ARG A 62 5.87 -27.20 9.94
C ARG A 62 7.29 -27.18 10.48
N LEU A 63 7.94 -26.02 10.46
CA LEU A 63 9.32 -25.86 10.92
C LEU A 63 9.36 -25.07 12.24
N PRO A 64 9.73 -25.69 13.38
CA PRO A 64 9.94 -24.99 14.63
C PRO A 64 11.26 -24.20 14.63
N PRO A 65 11.46 -23.26 15.57
CA PRO A 65 12.78 -22.70 15.81
C PRO A 65 13.79 -23.81 16.12
N ALA A 66 15.03 -23.70 15.61
CA ALA A 66 16.06 -24.73 15.80
C ALA A 66 16.39 -24.99 17.27
N GLN A 67 16.21 -23.96 18.11
CA GLN A 67 16.29 -24.00 19.56
C GLN A 67 15.52 -22.80 20.14
N PRO A 68 15.16 -22.78 21.43
CA PRO A 68 14.50 -21.62 22.04
C PRO A 68 15.24 -20.30 21.78
N GLY A 69 14.53 -19.29 21.28
CA GLY A 69 15.10 -17.98 20.93
C GLY A 69 15.83 -17.91 19.59
N ALA A 70 15.91 -19.01 18.83
CA ALA A 70 16.51 -19.01 17.51
C ALA A 70 15.76 -18.10 16.53
N ARG A 71 16.52 -17.52 15.60
CA ARG A 71 15.99 -16.70 14.48
C ARG A 71 15.55 -17.53 13.29
N PHE A 72 15.99 -18.79 13.25
CA PHE A 72 15.83 -19.72 12.15
C PHE A 72 15.40 -21.08 12.66
N SER A 73 14.71 -21.81 11.80
CA SER A 73 14.61 -23.27 11.88
C SER A 73 15.89 -23.93 11.37
N GLY A 74 15.96 -25.25 11.45
CA GLY A 74 16.79 -26.03 10.52
C GLY A 74 16.16 -26.11 9.13
N ASP A 75 16.73 -26.93 8.25
CA ASP A 75 16.30 -27.05 6.86
C ASP A 75 15.41 -28.28 6.62
N LEU A 76 14.28 -28.07 5.94
CA LEU A 76 13.49 -29.13 5.32
C LEU A 76 14.00 -29.33 3.89
N THR A 77 14.82 -30.35 3.66
CA THR A 77 15.48 -30.56 2.35
C THR A 77 14.73 -31.57 1.50
N PHE A 78 14.81 -31.42 0.17
CA PHE A 78 14.16 -32.30 -0.80
C PHE A 78 14.76 -32.09 -2.19
N ARG A 79 14.52 -33.04 -3.09
CA ARG A 79 14.89 -32.95 -4.50
C ARG A 79 13.68 -32.55 -5.33
N LEU A 80 13.85 -31.56 -6.19
CA LEU A 80 12.78 -31.00 -7.03
C LEU A 80 13.08 -31.25 -8.50
N THR A 81 12.17 -31.91 -9.21
CA THR A 81 12.25 -32.11 -10.66
C THR A 81 11.90 -30.83 -11.40
N VAL A 82 12.68 -30.47 -12.41
CA VAL A 82 12.49 -29.27 -13.23
C VAL A 82 12.72 -29.59 -14.70
N ASP A 83 12.11 -28.79 -15.58
CA ASP A 83 12.38 -28.87 -17.01
C ASP A 83 13.61 -27.99 -17.36
N PRO A 84 14.68 -28.56 -17.96
CA PRO A 84 15.92 -27.83 -18.27
C PRO A 84 15.78 -26.80 -19.39
N ALA A 85 14.71 -26.84 -20.19
CA ALA A 85 14.59 -26.09 -21.45
C ALA A 85 13.66 -24.88 -21.36
N ILE A 86 12.79 -24.83 -20.35
CA ILE A 86 11.74 -23.82 -20.25
C ILE A 86 11.76 -23.06 -18.92
N GLN A 87 11.03 -21.95 -18.88
CA GLN A 87 10.75 -21.25 -17.63
C GLN A 87 9.88 -22.14 -16.74
N ASN A 88 10.40 -22.54 -15.59
CA ASN A 88 9.66 -23.28 -14.58
C ASN A 88 9.02 -22.30 -13.60
N TYR A 89 7.82 -22.60 -13.13
CA TYR A 89 7.17 -21.91 -12.03
C TYR A 89 7.03 -22.84 -10.85
N ALA A 90 7.21 -22.30 -9.65
CA ALA A 90 6.95 -23.01 -8.40
C ALA A 90 5.77 -22.38 -7.68
N SER A 91 4.85 -23.21 -7.21
CA SER A 91 3.73 -22.77 -6.36
C SER A 91 3.78 -23.46 -5.02
N ILE A 92 3.60 -22.70 -3.93
CA ILE A 92 3.44 -23.26 -2.58
C ILE A 92 1.98 -23.20 -2.16
N ARG A 93 1.48 -24.29 -1.55
CA ARG A 93 0.13 -24.39 -0.97
C ARG A 93 0.18 -24.23 0.54
N LEU A 94 -0.56 -23.24 1.04
CA LEU A 94 -0.64 -22.88 2.45
C LEU A 94 -2.10 -22.75 2.89
N TRP A 95 -2.37 -22.96 4.17
CA TRP A 95 -3.73 -22.82 4.70
C TRP A 95 -4.03 -21.36 5.05
N GLY A 96 -5.14 -20.85 4.52
CA GLY A 96 -5.56 -19.46 4.66
C GLY A 96 -6.18 -19.11 6.02
N GLY A 97 -6.34 -20.10 6.90
CA GLY A 97 -6.70 -19.87 8.31
C GLY A 97 -5.50 -19.55 9.21
N ASP A 98 -4.27 -19.82 8.76
CA ASP A 98 -3.08 -19.68 9.61
C ASP A 98 -2.54 -18.25 9.62
N VAL A 99 -2.20 -17.77 10.83
CA VAL A 99 -1.62 -16.43 11.07
C VAL A 99 -0.18 -16.59 11.54
N ASN A 100 0.77 -15.97 10.84
CA ASN A 100 2.18 -16.10 11.16
C ASN A 100 3.02 -14.98 10.56
N ASP A 101 3.73 -14.22 11.39
CA ASP A 101 4.63 -13.16 10.91
C ASP A 101 6.00 -13.66 10.44
N GLY A 102 6.31 -14.94 10.68
CA GLY A 102 7.51 -15.61 10.19
C GLY A 102 7.57 -15.69 8.66
N LYS A 103 8.74 -16.04 8.15
CA LYS A 103 9.03 -16.12 6.71
C LYS A 103 9.41 -17.53 6.34
N LEU A 104 9.06 -17.95 5.12
CA LEU A 104 9.55 -19.18 4.50
C LEU A 104 10.42 -18.80 3.31
N THR A 105 11.65 -19.31 3.28
CA THR A 105 12.62 -19.04 2.21
C THR A 105 13.01 -20.34 1.53
N LEU A 106 13.02 -20.32 0.19
CA LEU A 106 13.50 -21.42 -0.63
C LEU A 106 14.98 -21.22 -0.95
N PHE A 107 15.77 -22.27 -0.75
CA PHE A 107 17.14 -22.38 -1.23
C PHE A 107 17.22 -23.54 -2.20
N CYS A 108 17.92 -23.38 -3.32
CA CYS A 108 18.21 -24.47 -4.24
C CYS A 108 19.65 -24.36 -4.73
N ASP A 109 20.37 -25.49 -4.73
CA ASP A 109 21.79 -25.60 -5.06
C ASP A 109 22.66 -24.55 -4.31
N GLY A 110 22.35 -24.32 -3.03
CA GLY A 110 23.06 -23.38 -2.16
C GLY A 110 22.75 -21.90 -2.40
N ARG A 111 21.80 -21.55 -3.28
CA ARG A 111 21.39 -20.15 -3.55
C ARG A 111 20.00 -19.86 -3.04
N GLN A 112 19.79 -18.63 -2.56
CA GLN A 112 18.48 -18.18 -2.10
C GLN A 112 17.59 -17.75 -3.28
N ILE A 113 16.37 -18.28 -3.33
CA ILE A 113 15.34 -17.83 -4.28
C ILE A 113 14.47 -16.76 -3.62
N GLY A 114 14.31 -15.65 -4.34
CA GLY A 114 13.60 -14.46 -3.86
C GLY A 114 14.41 -13.60 -2.90
N TYR A 115 14.01 -12.34 -2.77
CA TYR A 115 14.65 -11.37 -1.89
C TYR A 115 13.83 -11.16 -0.63
N ARG A 116 14.52 -10.88 0.48
CA ARG A 116 13.90 -10.75 1.80
C ARG A 116 13.06 -9.49 1.95
N HIS A 117 13.32 -8.48 1.14
CA HIS A 117 12.60 -7.20 1.15
C HIS A 117 12.65 -6.55 -0.24
N LEU A 118 11.55 -5.95 -0.68
CA LEU A 118 11.39 -5.24 -1.97
C LEU A 118 11.87 -6.00 -3.23
N GLY A 119 11.98 -7.32 -3.15
CA GLY A 119 12.30 -8.19 -4.27
C GLY A 119 11.21 -8.23 -5.32
N ASP A 120 11.59 -8.23 -6.58
CA ASP A 120 10.68 -8.58 -7.66
C ASP A 120 10.33 -10.07 -7.66
N ILE A 121 11.25 -10.95 -7.26
CA ILE A 121 10.92 -12.30 -6.79
C ILE A 121 10.86 -12.30 -5.27
N GLU A 122 9.71 -12.69 -4.71
CA GLU A 122 9.50 -12.74 -3.26
C GLU A 122 9.88 -14.09 -2.66
N LEU A 123 9.97 -14.13 -1.33
CA LEU A 123 10.08 -15.36 -0.56
C LEU A 123 8.82 -16.24 -0.71
N LEU A 124 8.95 -17.55 -0.44
CA LEU A 124 7.82 -18.51 -0.47
C LEU A 124 6.63 -18.01 0.34
N ASP A 125 6.90 -17.53 1.54
CA ASP A 125 5.92 -16.88 2.39
C ASP A 125 6.54 -15.66 3.07
N ILE A 126 5.84 -14.54 2.97
CA ILE A 126 6.20 -13.29 3.66
C ILE A 126 5.44 -13.15 4.98
N GLY A 127 4.64 -14.13 5.37
CA GLY A 127 3.83 -14.11 6.57
C GLY A 127 2.52 -13.33 6.42
N THR A 128 1.65 -13.48 7.42
CA THR A 128 0.32 -12.89 7.49
C THR A 128 0.00 -12.46 8.93
N GLN A 129 -0.67 -11.31 9.07
CA GLN A 129 -1.07 -10.75 10.38
C GLN A 129 -2.54 -11.03 10.74
N ALA A 130 -3.29 -11.58 9.79
CA ALA A 130 -4.67 -12.02 9.95
C ALA A 130 -4.91 -13.22 9.02
N PRO A 131 -5.94 -14.04 9.24
CA PRO A 131 -6.25 -15.17 8.37
C PRO A 131 -6.51 -14.68 6.94
N PRO A 132 -5.63 -14.97 5.97
CA PRO A 132 -5.77 -14.37 4.65
C PRO A 132 -6.96 -14.89 3.84
N PHE A 133 -7.36 -16.14 4.09
CA PHE A 133 -8.43 -16.80 3.36
C PHE A 133 -9.05 -17.91 4.22
N ALA A 134 -9.70 -17.51 5.31
CA ALA A 134 -10.18 -18.41 6.35
C ALA A 134 -10.98 -19.60 5.78
N GLY A 135 -10.68 -20.81 6.28
CA GLY A 135 -11.31 -22.07 5.89
C GLY A 135 -10.89 -22.65 4.53
N ARG A 136 -9.96 -22.00 3.82
CA ARG A 136 -9.56 -22.34 2.45
C ARG A 136 -8.05 -22.27 2.24
N PHE A 137 -7.56 -22.85 1.15
CA PHE A 137 -6.15 -22.80 0.75
C PHE A 137 -5.80 -21.55 -0.07
N THR A 138 -4.58 -21.07 0.13
CA THR A 138 -3.96 -19.98 -0.64
C THR A 138 -2.76 -20.51 -1.42
N TYR A 139 -2.49 -19.96 -2.60
CA TYR A 139 -1.35 -20.34 -3.43
C TYR A 139 -0.45 -19.15 -3.72
N ARG A 140 0.86 -19.37 -3.66
CA ARG A 140 1.86 -18.38 -4.07
C ARG A 140 2.74 -18.93 -5.17
N THR A 141 2.78 -18.27 -6.32
CA THR A 141 3.53 -18.70 -7.50
C THR A 141 4.65 -17.72 -7.83
N PHE A 142 5.83 -18.22 -8.17
CA PHE A 142 6.97 -17.42 -8.63
C PHE A 142 7.78 -18.21 -9.68
N PRO A 143 8.46 -17.53 -10.61
CA PRO A 143 9.38 -18.19 -11.52
C PRO A 143 10.59 -18.72 -10.74
N LEU A 144 10.96 -19.97 -11.00
CA LEU A 144 12.30 -20.44 -10.64
C LEU A 144 13.30 -19.80 -11.60
N PRO A 145 14.37 -19.14 -11.12
CA PRO A 145 15.34 -18.51 -12.01
C PRO A 145 15.83 -19.45 -13.11
N ILE A 146 15.66 -19.08 -14.38
CA ILE A 146 16.09 -19.90 -15.51
C ILE A 146 17.62 -20.15 -15.47
N THR A 147 18.37 -19.23 -14.87
CA THR A 147 19.81 -19.37 -14.62
C THR A 147 20.14 -20.51 -13.65
N LEU A 148 19.18 -20.94 -12.82
CA LEU A 148 19.33 -22.11 -11.95
C LEU A 148 18.87 -23.42 -12.62
N THR A 149 17.80 -23.39 -13.42
CA THR A 149 17.19 -24.61 -13.98
C THR A 149 17.77 -25.02 -15.33
N LYS A 150 18.31 -24.08 -16.13
CA LYS A 150 18.76 -24.34 -17.49
C LYS A 150 19.81 -25.47 -17.52
N GLY A 151 19.52 -26.51 -18.30
CA GLY A 151 20.40 -27.67 -18.46
C GLY A 151 20.40 -28.66 -17.28
N LYS A 152 19.52 -28.47 -16.28
CA LYS A 152 19.34 -29.40 -15.14
C LYS A 152 17.94 -30.00 -15.15
N ALA A 153 17.84 -31.28 -14.84
CA ALA A 153 16.56 -31.98 -14.69
C ALA A 153 16.04 -32.00 -13.24
N ALA A 154 16.89 -31.66 -12.28
CA ALA A 154 16.53 -31.60 -10.87
C ALA A 154 17.38 -30.56 -10.13
N LEU A 155 16.87 -30.08 -9.00
CA LEU A 155 17.53 -29.19 -8.05
C LEU A 155 17.52 -29.81 -6.66
N ASP A 156 18.59 -29.63 -5.90
CA ASP A 156 18.62 -29.97 -4.49
C ASP A 156 18.19 -28.73 -3.70
N CYS A 157 17.04 -28.80 -3.04
CA CYS A 157 16.38 -27.66 -2.44
C CYS A 157 16.16 -27.82 -0.93
N ALA A 158 15.95 -26.69 -0.26
CA ALA A 158 15.64 -26.60 1.16
C ALA A 158 14.65 -25.47 1.43
N ILE A 159 13.71 -25.71 2.34
CA ILE A 159 12.88 -24.66 2.96
C ILE A 159 13.43 -24.38 4.35
N ARG A 160 13.69 -23.10 4.63
CA ARG A 160 14.04 -22.60 5.97
C ARG A 160 13.01 -21.59 6.43
N ALA A 161 12.56 -21.72 7.67
CA ALA A 161 11.74 -20.72 8.34
C ALA A 161 12.59 -19.71 9.10
N SER A 162 12.12 -18.47 9.19
CA SER A 162 12.73 -17.43 10.02
C SER A 162 11.69 -16.56 10.72
N GLY A 163 12.11 -15.81 11.73
CA GLY A 163 11.27 -14.80 12.36
C GLY A 163 11.00 -13.59 11.44
N PRO A 164 10.19 -12.62 11.87
CA PRO A 164 9.88 -11.43 11.07
C PRO A 164 11.09 -10.51 10.89
N TYR A 165 10.99 -9.62 9.89
CA TYR A 165 11.97 -8.58 9.61
C TYR A 165 11.56 -7.22 10.21
N ALA A 166 12.53 -6.43 10.67
CA ALA A 166 12.38 -5.01 10.96
C ALA A 166 13.33 -4.21 10.06
N VAL A 167 12.79 -3.62 8.98
CA VAL A 167 13.57 -3.18 7.82
C VAL A 167 14.34 -1.87 8.02
N TYR A 168 14.01 -1.06 9.02
CA TYR A 168 14.65 0.25 9.26
C TYR A 168 15.84 0.16 10.21
N THR A 169 16.76 -0.76 9.96
CA THR A 169 17.96 -0.95 10.78
C THR A 169 19.09 -1.59 9.98
N GLN A 170 20.33 -1.28 10.34
CA GLN A 170 21.55 -1.86 9.75
C GLN A 170 22.06 -3.08 10.52
N GLN A 171 21.57 -3.28 11.75
CA GLN A 171 22.07 -4.31 12.64
C GLN A 171 21.27 -5.60 12.44
N PHE A 172 21.96 -6.71 12.16
CA PHE A 172 21.34 -8.00 11.89
C PHE A 172 20.37 -8.43 13.00
N GLU A 173 20.75 -8.29 14.26
CA GLU A 173 19.96 -8.70 15.42
C GLU A 173 18.68 -7.86 15.57
N SER A 174 18.73 -6.61 15.11
CA SER A 174 17.57 -5.74 15.05
C SER A 174 16.70 -6.03 13.83
N PHE A 175 17.30 -6.38 12.70
CA PHE A 175 16.60 -6.70 11.45
C PHE A 175 15.87 -8.04 11.54
N GLN A 176 16.59 -9.13 11.80
CA GLN A 176 16.06 -10.48 11.87
C GLN A 176 15.60 -10.76 13.32
N LYS A 177 14.29 -10.77 13.54
CA LYS A 177 13.74 -11.11 14.87
C LYS A 177 13.78 -12.63 15.12
N PRO A 178 13.82 -13.07 16.39
CA PRO A 178 13.60 -14.46 16.76
C PRO A 178 12.28 -15.00 16.20
N MET A 179 12.25 -16.31 15.92
CA MET A 179 10.99 -17.02 15.72
C MET A 179 10.29 -17.17 17.08
N THR A 180 9.10 -16.59 17.22
CA THR A 180 8.27 -16.71 18.42
C THR A 180 7.31 -17.91 18.37
N GLN A 181 7.16 -18.52 17.18
CA GLN A 181 6.34 -19.69 16.92
C GLN A 181 6.90 -20.49 15.74
N ALA A 182 6.45 -21.73 15.56
CA ALA A 182 6.76 -22.52 14.37
C ALA A 182 6.20 -21.85 13.09
N SER A 183 6.74 -22.21 11.93
CA SER A 183 6.25 -21.70 10.63
C SER A 183 4.79 -22.06 10.37
N ARG A 184 4.17 -21.43 9.36
CA ARG A 184 2.95 -21.99 8.75
C ARG A 184 3.25 -23.41 8.24
N PRO A 185 2.30 -24.35 8.38
CA PRO A 185 2.40 -25.65 7.74
C PRO A 185 2.50 -25.51 6.22
N VAL A 186 3.47 -26.20 5.64
CA VAL A 186 3.67 -26.35 4.20
C VAL A 186 3.01 -27.66 3.78
N TYR A 187 2.04 -27.58 2.87
CA TYR A 187 1.27 -28.74 2.43
C TYR A 187 1.85 -29.34 1.16
N ALA A 188 2.17 -28.49 0.18
CA ALA A 188 2.74 -28.96 -1.08
C ALA A 188 3.53 -27.86 -1.78
N LEU A 189 4.49 -28.28 -2.60
CA LEU A 189 5.20 -27.47 -3.58
C LEU A 189 5.01 -28.10 -4.97
N TYR A 190 4.58 -27.30 -5.93
CA TYR A 190 4.27 -27.73 -7.30
C TYR A 190 5.27 -27.10 -8.25
N VAL A 191 5.69 -27.82 -9.29
CA VAL A 191 6.45 -27.30 -10.43
C VAL A 191 5.61 -27.46 -11.68
N HIS A 192 5.50 -26.39 -12.46
CA HIS A 192 4.66 -26.35 -13.65
C HIS A 192 5.18 -25.35 -14.68
N ALA A 193 4.74 -25.52 -15.93
CA ALA A 193 5.11 -24.66 -17.05
C ALA A 193 4.12 -23.49 -17.25
N ASP A 194 2.82 -23.75 -17.03
CA ASP A 194 1.79 -22.72 -17.07
C ASP A 194 1.74 -21.98 -15.73
N PRO A 195 2.03 -20.67 -15.67
CA PRO A 195 2.06 -19.93 -14.41
C PRO A 195 0.72 -19.95 -13.63
N PHE A 196 -0.40 -20.28 -14.27
CA PHE A 196 -1.69 -20.46 -13.61
C PHE A 196 -1.89 -21.91 -13.13
N LEU A 197 -1.74 -22.11 -11.82
CA LEU A 197 -1.96 -23.43 -11.20
C LEU A 197 -3.45 -23.66 -10.89
N ASP A 198 -4.08 -24.55 -11.64
CA ASP A 198 -5.24 -25.32 -11.19
C ASP A 198 -4.77 -26.67 -10.65
N SER A 199 -4.66 -26.76 -9.32
CA SER A 199 -4.08 -27.93 -8.66
C SER A 199 -4.96 -29.19 -8.70
N GLY A 200 -6.27 -29.05 -8.93
CA GLY A 200 -7.26 -30.10 -8.67
C GLY A 200 -7.39 -30.54 -7.19
N ASP A 201 -6.61 -29.97 -6.28
CA ASP A 201 -6.66 -30.31 -4.85
C ASP A 201 -7.87 -29.65 -4.15
N PRO A 202 -8.41 -30.26 -3.07
CA PRO A 202 -9.51 -29.68 -2.31
C PRO A 202 -9.21 -28.26 -1.81
N ALA A 203 -10.06 -27.31 -2.16
CA ALA A 203 -9.85 -25.89 -1.87
C ALA A 203 -10.27 -25.48 -0.43
N GLY A 204 -11.21 -26.21 0.19
CA GLY A 204 -11.84 -25.85 1.45
C GLY A 204 -13.10 -24.99 1.27
N VAL A 205 -13.70 -24.54 2.38
CA VAL A 205 -14.94 -23.76 2.39
C VAL A 205 -14.82 -22.60 3.38
N ALA A 206 -15.33 -21.43 2.99
CA ALA A 206 -15.38 -20.27 3.89
C ALA A 206 -16.19 -20.61 5.16
N PRO A 207 -15.76 -20.12 6.34
CA PRO A 207 -16.60 -20.23 7.53
C PRO A 207 -17.92 -19.44 7.33
N PRO A 208 -19.00 -19.79 8.06
CA PRO A 208 -20.18 -18.95 8.14
C PRO A 208 -19.81 -17.53 8.58
N LEU A 209 -20.40 -16.52 7.93
CA LEU A 209 -20.14 -15.13 8.28
C LEU A 209 -20.80 -14.78 9.62
N ALA A 210 -20.04 -14.11 10.49
CA ALA A 210 -20.60 -13.40 11.62
C ALA A 210 -21.47 -12.23 11.13
N THR A 211 -22.48 -11.85 11.92
CA THR A 211 -23.39 -10.75 11.57
C THR A 211 -22.66 -9.40 11.48
N ALA A 212 -21.74 -9.15 12.41
CA ALA A 212 -20.90 -7.96 12.49
C ALA A 212 -19.72 -8.27 13.42
N PRO A 213 -18.66 -7.44 13.42
CA PRO A 213 -17.65 -7.49 14.47
C PRO A 213 -18.28 -7.27 15.86
N SER A 214 -17.59 -7.71 16.91
CA SER A 214 -18.02 -7.52 18.31
C SER A 214 -18.03 -6.06 18.77
N ALA A 215 -17.27 -5.18 18.11
CA ALA A 215 -17.20 -3.77 18.43
C ALA A 215 -18.44 -3.01 17.95
N GLY A 216 -19.05 -2.22 18.84
CA GLY A 216 -20.21 -1.38 18.56
C GLY A 216 -20.02 0.10 18.91
N PRO A 217 -21.14 0.87 18.95
CA PRO A 217 -21.12 2.31 19.23
C PRO A 217 -20.49 2.71 20.57
N GLU A 218 -20.41 1.81 21.54
CA GLU A 218 -19.78 2.03 22.85
C GLU A 218 -18.31 2.46 22.75
N VAL A 219 -17.61 2.07 21.67
CA VAL A 219 -16.22 2.48 21.38
C VAL A 219 -16.08 4.01 21.27
N LEU A 220 -17.16 4.73 20.95
CA LEU A 220 -17.13 6.20 20.86
C LEU A 220 -17.02 6.86 22.24
N GLU A 221 -17.52 6.23 23.29
CA GLU A 221 -17.36 6.74 24.65
C GLU A 221 -15.92 6.50 25.14
N ASP A 222 -15.31 5.36 24.79
CA ASP A 222 -13.89 5.11 25.03
C ASP A 222 -13.00 6.12 24.29
N LEU A 223 -13.35 6.44 23.05
CA LEU A 223 -12.71 7.50 22.27
C LEU A 223 -12.75 8.85 22.99
N LYS A 224 -13.94 9.31 23.39
CA LYS A 224 -14.11 10.59 24.09
C LYS A 224 -13.35 10.60 25.41
N ALA A 225 -13.42 9.52 26.18
CA ALA A 225 -12.74 9.38 27.45
C ALA A 225 -11.22 9.41 27.29
N ARG A 226 -10.68 8.75 26.25
CA ARG A 226 -9.24 8.77 25.95
C ARG A 226 -8.78 10.17 25.58
N VAL A 227 -9.43 10.82 24.61
CA VAL A 227 -9.02 12.15 24.11
C VAL A 227 -9.09 13.20 25.21
N ASN A 228 -10.19 13.25 25.97
CA ASN A 228 -10.33 14.22 27.05
C ASN A 228 -9.35 13.99 28.21
N ARG A 229 -8.99 12.73 28.50
CA ARG A 229 -7.93 12.41 29.46
C ARG A 229 -6.55 12.87 28.98
N GLU A 230 -6.28 12.80 27.68
CA GLU A 230 -5.04 13.34 27.11
C GLU A 230 -4.99 14.86 27.25
N ILE A 231 -6.10 15.55 26.94
CA ILE A 231 -6.22 17.01 27.08
C ILE A 231 -5.95 17.43 28.52
N ASP A 232 -6.61 16.79 29.49
CA ASP A 232 -6.41 17.07 30.91
C ASP A 232 -4.93 16.87 31.31
N ARG A 233 -4.29 15.79 30.83
CA ARG A 233 -2.88 15.51 31.11
C ARG A 233 -1.97 16.58 30.54
N LYS A 234 -2.18 17.01 29.29
CA LYS A 234 -1.32 18.02 28.63
C LYS A 234 -1.51 19.41 29.21
N LEU A 235 -2.72 19.77 29.64
CA LEU A 235 -2.95 21.03 30.36
C LEU A 235 -2.34 21.02 31.76
N ALA A 236 -2.35 19.87 32.46
CA ALA A 236 -1.76 19.73 33.79
C ALA A 236 -0.24 19.49 33.80
N GLN A 237 0.36 19.13 32.64
CA GLN A 237 1.80 18.88 32.52
C GLN A 237 2.61 20.12 32.94
N PRO A 238 3.56 20.02 33.87
CA PRO A 238 4.48 21.12 34.17
C PRO A 238 5.37 21.45 32.97
N GLY A 239 5.62 22.73 32.72
CA GLY A 239 6.52 23.19 31.66
C GLY A 239 5.96 23.02 30.23
N PRO A 240 6.77 23.30 29.21
CA PRO A 240 6.33 23.34 27.82
C PRO A 240 5.94 21.96 27.28
N LEU A 241 5.04 21.97 26.29
CA LEU A 241 4.68 20.81 25.47
C LEU A 241 5.60 20.70 24.26
N ASN A 242 5.70 19.51 23.67
CA ASN A 242 6.34 19.38 22.35
C ASN A 242 5.42 19.88 21.22
N VAL A 243 5.98 20.03 20.01
CA VAL A 243 5.30 20.64 18.86
C VAL A 243 4.01 19.90 18.45
N LEU A 244 3.98 18.57 18.52
CA LEU A 244 2.78 17.79 18.18
C LEU A 244 1.71 17.86 19.27
N GLU A 245 2.11 17.93 20.53
CA GLU A 245 1.19 18.13 21.66
C GLU A 245 0.55 19.53 21.63
N VAL A 246 1.29 20.55 21.20
CA VAL A 246 0.74 21.89 20.93
C VAL A 246 -0.29 21.83 19.81
N GLN A 247 0.01 21.14 18.70
CA GLN A 247 -0.94 20.95 17.61
C GLN A 247 -2.19 20.18 18.07
N PHE A 248 -2.03 19.16 18.92
CA PHE A 248 -3.13 18.40 19.48
C PHE A 248 -4.11 19.29 20.25
N LEU A 249 -3.61 20.10 21.20
CA LEU A 249 -4.48 21.00 21.97
C LEU A 249 -5.16 22.05 21.08
N ALA A 250 -4.43 22.61 20.11
CA ALA A 250 -4.99 23.59 19.18
C ALA A 250 -6.11 23.01 18.31
N ARG A 251 -5.95 21.78 17.80
CA ARG A 251 -7.00 21.08 17.06
C ARG A 251 -8.19 20.73 17.97
N ALA A 252 -7.93 20.23 19.17
CA ALA A 252 -8.99 19.88 20.12
C ALA A 252 -9.85 21.10 20.49
N ALA A 253 -9.26 22.29 20.64
CA ALA A 253 -10.00 23.51 20.97
C ALA A 253 -11.11 23.87 19.95
N ALA A 254 -11.00 23.41 18.70
CA ALA A 254 -12.02 23.62 17.68
C ALA A 254 -13.24 22.68 17.81
N LEU A 255 -13.19 21.67 18.67
CA LEU A 255 -14.18 20.58 18.73
C LEU A 255 -15.02 20.64 20.01
N SER A 256 -16.31 20.90 19.86
CA SER A 256 -17.24 21.18 20.97
C SER A 256 -17.41 20.05 21.98
N TRP A 257 -17.13 18.80 21.60
CA TRP A 257 -17.21 17.64 22.50
C TRP A 257 -15.97 17.47 23.39
N THR A 258 -14.92 18.26 23.18
CA THR A 258 -13.65 18.15 23.93
C THR A 258 -13.54 19.15 25.08
N LYS A 259 -12.77 18.82 26.11
CA LYS A 259 -12.45 19.72 27.24
C LYS A 259 -11.50 20.88 26.89
N ALA A 260 -10.90 20.85 25.70
CA ALA A 260 -10.07 21.95 25.20
C ALA A 260 -10.93 23.07 24.60
N HIS A 261 -12.16 22.77 24.19
CA HIS A 261 -13.06 23.74 23.59
C HIS A 261 -13.38 24.88 24.55
N ALA A 262 -13.23 26.11 24.07
CA ALA A 262 -13.41 27.34 24.85
C ALA A 262 -12.59 27.38 26.18
N ASN A 263 -11.49 26.64 26.28
CA ASN A 263 -10.65 26.60 27.47
C ASN A 263 -9.44 27.55 27.32
N PRO A 264 -9.41 28.70 28.02
CA PRO A 264 -8.33 29.68 27.87
C PRO A 264 -6.96 29.18 28.34
N ALA A 265 -6.90 28.07 29.09
CA ALA A 265 -5.64 27.43 29.45
C ALA A 265 -4.88 26.89 28.23
N VAL A 266 -5.59 26.54 27.15
CA VAL A 266 -4.99 26.07 25.90
C VAL A 266 -4.07 27.14 25.33
N ALA A 267 -4.57 28.36 25.12
CA ALA A 267 -3.78 29.46 24.57
C ALA A 267 -2.53 29.76 25.42
N ARG A 268 -2.68 29.78 26.76
CA ARG A 268 -1.54 29.98 27.67
C ARG A 268 -0.49 28.87 27.51
N LYS A 269 -0.93 27.61 27.39
CA LYS A 269 -0.03 26.45 27.22
C LYS A 269 0.70 26.48 25.89
N VAL A 270 0.03 26.90 24.82
CA VAL A 270 0.63 27.11 23.49
C VAL A 270 1.68 28.22 23.53
N ILE A 271 1.41 29.32 24.22
CA ILE A 271 2.37 30.42 24.39
C ILE A 271 3.59 29.98 25.22
N GLU A 272 3.40 29.32 26.36
CA GLU A 272 4.50 28.75 27.17
C GLU A 272 5.41 27.84 26.33
N SER A 273 4.81 26.99 25.49
CA SER A 273 5.54 26.05 24.64
C SER A 273 6.26 26.77 23.48
N GLY A 274 5.62 27.77 22.88
CA GLY A 274 6.24 28.61 21.85
C GLY A 274 7.48 29.35 22.34
N ASP A 275 7.44 29.89 23.56
CA ASP A 275 8.58 30.54 24.21
C ASP A 275 9.75 29.56 24.36
N ALA A 276 9.46 28.33 24.80
CA ALA A 276 10.47 27.28 24.94
C ALA A 276 11.05 26.83 23.58
N PHE A 277 10.23 26.73 22.52
CA PHE A 277 10.72 26.42 21.18
C PHE A 277 11.69 27.49 20.69
N TYR A 278 11.36 28.76 20.91
CA TYR A 278 12.23 29.87 20.53
C TYR A 278 13.52 29.91 21.35
N ALA A 279 13.45 29.69 22.66
CA ALA A 279 14.64 29.60 23.51
C ALA A 279 15.59 28.51 23.02
N ARG A 280 15.06 27.33 22.66
CA ARG A 280 15.86 26.24 22.06
C ARG A 280 16.45 26.65 20.71
N PHE A 281 15.67 27.31 19.85
CA PHE A 281 16.13 27.80 18.55
C PHE A 281 17.30 28.79 18.65
N LEU A 282 17.32 29.66 19.67
CA LEU A 282 18.46 30.55 19.91
C LEU A 282 19.75 29.79 20.24
N THR A 283 19.64 28.69 21.00
CA THR A 283 20.80 27.86 21.37
C THR A 283 21.24 26.90 20.26
N ASP A 284 20.29 26.39 19.48
CA ASP A 284 20.52 25.47 18.39
C ASP A 284 19.52 25.78 17.25
N PRO A 285 19.91 26.56 16.24
CA PRO A 285 19.04 26.89 15.12
C PRO A 285 18.51 25.67 14.36
N LYS A 286 19.18 24.52 14.46
CA LYS A 286 18.72 23.27 13.83
C LYS A 286 17.50 22.68 14.53
N SER A 287 17.16 23.13 15.73
CA SER A 287 16.02 22.62 16.51
C SER A 287 14.67 22.71 15.79
N VAL A 288 14.56 23.59 14.78
CA VAL A 288 13.35 23.75 13.96
C VAL A 288 13.13 22.59 12.98
N TYR A 289 14.15 21.78 12.70
CA TYR A 289 14.07 20.58 11.84
C TYR A 289 14.77 19.34 12.43
N VAL A 290 15.46 19.46 13.58
CA VAL A 290 16.04 18.35 14.33
C VAL A 290 15.38 18.27 15.71
N ASP A 291 14.52 17.28 15.91
CA ASP A 291 13.77 17.11 17.14
C ASP A 291 13.55 15.63 17.46
N ALA A 292 14.28 15.12 18.44
CA ALA A 292 14.22 13.71 18.85
C ALA A 292 12.86 13.31 19.45
N SER A 293 12.01 14.28 19.83
CA SER A 293 10.66 13.98 20.29
C SER A 293 9.68 13.64 19.17
N ARG A 294 10.09 13.83 17.90
CA ARG A 294 9.25 13.62 16.71
C ARG A 294 9.94 12.75 15.67
N THR A 295 9.19 11.78 15.15
CA THR A 295 9.60 11.06 13.93
C THR A 295 9.63 12.03 12.75
N ASN A 296 10.74 12.06 12.01
CA ASN A 296 10.93 12.86 10.79
C ASN A 296 10.63 14.36 10.98
N ALA A 297 11.15 14.96 12.04
CA ALA A 297 10.98 16.39 12.33
C ALA A 297 11.43 17.31 11.17
N ASP A 298 12.33 16.83 10.33
CA ASP A 298 12.83 17.55 9.16
C ASP A 298 11.83 17.57 7.98
N TRP A 299 10.75 16.79 8.04
CA TRP A 299 9.74 16.75 7.00
C TRP A 299 8.70 17.86 7.18
N ASP A 300 8.32 18.18 8.42
CA ASP A 300 7.30 19.20 8.71
C ASP A 300 7.84 20.44 9.44
N ALA A 301 9.10 20.41 9.87
CA ALA A 301 9.79 21.47 10.61
C ALA A 301 8.92 22.10 11.71
N MET A 302 8.59 23.38 11.58
CA MET A 302 7.71 24.12 12.51
C MET A 302 6.29 24.31 11.97
N GLY A 303 5.93 23.63 10.86
CA GLY A 303 4.60 23.64 10.28
C GLY A 303 3.50 23.29 11.28
N PRO A 304 3.61 22.25 12.12
CA PRO A 304 2.58 21.95 13.11
C PRO A 304 2.35 23.08 14.13
N PHE A 305 3.39 23.84 14.48
CA PHE A 305 3.26 25.03 15.34
C PHE A 305 2.60 26.19 14.58
N GLY A 306 2.96 26.40 13.32
CA GLY A 306 2.29 27.37 12.45
C GLY A 306 0.79 27.08 12.30
N LYS A 307 0.41 25.80 12.14
CA LYS A 307 -1.00 25.37 12.16
C LYS A 307 -1.68 25.67 13.49
N ALA A 308 -1.02 25.43 14.62
CA ALA A 308 -1.57 25.74 15.94
C ALA A 308 -1.84 27.24 16.12
N LEU A 309 -0.89 28.10 15.70
CA LEU A 309 -1.07 29.56 15.73
C LEU A 309 -2.23 30.03 14.84
N ARG A 310 -2.42 29.40 13.68
CA ARG A 310 -3.54 29.71 12.78
C ARG A 310 -4.89 29.33 13.40
N LEU A 311 -4.98 28.14 13.99
CA LEU A 311 -6.23 27.66 14.62
C LEU A 311 -6.63 28.49 15.84
N LEU A 312 -5.66 28.93 16.64
CA LEU A 312 -5.88 29.69 17.87
C LEU A 312 -5.61 31.18 17.71
N GLN A 313 -5.64 31.72 16.48
CA GLN A 313 -5.15 33.07 16.16
C GLN A 313 -5.76 34.14 17.08
N ALA A 314 -7.08 34.08 17.30
CA ALA A 314 -7.77 35.00 18.19
C ALA A 314 -7.37 34.80 19.67
N ASP A 315 -7.21 33.57 20.12
CA ASP A 315 -6.93 33.23 21.51
C ASP A 315 -5.49 33.56 21.93
N VAL A 316 -4.53 33.45 21.00
CA VAL A 316 -3.12 33.75 21.28
C VAL A 316 -2.76 35.22 21.09
N ALA A 317 -3.55 35.98 20.31
CA ALA A 317 -3.27 37.37 19.98
C ALA A 317 -2.92 38.27 21.19
N PRO A 318 -3.62 38.17 22.35
CA PRO A 318 -3.30 39.00 23.52
C PRO A 318 -1.90 38.82 24.11
N TYR A 319 -1.21 37.71 23.78
CA TYR A 319 0.09 37.36 24.34
C TYR A 319 1.27 37.72 23.42
N LEU A 320 1.00 38.02 22.14
CA LEU A 320 2.05 38.09 21.09
C LEU A 320 2.92 39.34 21.15
N ASP A 321 2.42 40.43 21.72
CA ASP A 321 3.11 41.74 21.73
C ASP A 321 3.91 42.00 23.01
N THR A 322 4.28 40.93 23.71
CA THR A 322 5.17 40.94 24.88
C THR A 322 6.46 40.16 24.59
N PRO A 323 7.58 40.42 25.29
CA PRO A 323 8.82 39.65 25.12
C PRO A 323 8.64 38.16 25.42
N VAL A 324 9.54 37.34 24.87
CA VAL A 324 9.61 35.89 25.16
C VAL A 324 9.96 35.70 26.64
N ALA A 325 9.19 34.87 27.34
CA ALA A 325 9.46 34.63 28.76
C ALA A 325 10.75 33.83 28.96
N GLY A 326 11.50 34.16 30.01
CA GLY A 326 12.69 33.39 30.43
C GLY A 326 13.95 33.61 29.59
N VAL A 327 13.93 34.55 28.63
CA VAL A 327 15.11 34.91 27.83
C VAL A 327 15.25 36.43 27.77
N GLU A 328 16.26 36.97 28.45
CA GLU A 328 16.50 38.41 28.57
C GLU A 328 16.88 39.04 27.21
N GLY A 329 16.41 40.27 26.97
CA GLY A 329 16.72 41.01 25.74
C GLY A 329 16.05 40.49 24.46
N THR A 330 15.09 39.57 24.57
CA THR A 330 14.39 39.02 23.40
C THR A 330 13.40 40.00 22.77
N PRO A 331 13.15 39.87 21.45
CA PRO A 331 12.09 40.63 20.80
C PRO A 331 10.71 40.17 21.29
N LYS A 332 9.66 40.88 20.85
CA LYS A 332 8.27 40.44 21.06
C LYS A 332 8.07 39.02 20.54
N ARG A 333 7.22 38.21 21.19
CA ARG A 333 6.87 36.85 20.74
C ARG A 333 6.49 36.79 19.27
N ARG A 334 5.75 37.77 18.78
CA ARG A 334 5.38 37.91 17.35
C ARG A 334 6.60 37.84 16.42
N GLU A 335 7.65 38.59 16.74
CA GLU A 335 8.89 38.65 15.96
C GLU A 335 9.76 37.40 16.20
N ALA A 336 9.84 36.94 17.45
CA ALA A 336 10.58 35.75 17.84
C ALA A 336 10.07 34.50 17.10
N TYR A 337 8.77 34.23 17.19
CA TYR A 337 8.12 33.10 16.53
C TYR A 337 8.22 33.22 15.02
N ALA A 338 8.13 34.44 14.47
CA ALA A 338 8.31 34.67 13.04
C ALA A 338 9.71 34.27 12.55
N ARG A 339 10.77 34.62 13.28
CA ARG A 339 12.15 34.21 12.92
C ARG A 339 12.31 32.69 12.91
N MET A 340 11.74 32.01 13.90
CA MET A 340 11.80 30.56 14.03
C MET A 340 11.03 29.84 12.90
N LEU A 341 9.81 30.29 12.60
CA LEU A 341 8.99 29.75 11.51
C LEU A 341 9.64 30.00 10.13
N ASP A 342 10.25 31.17 9.93
CA ASP A 342 10.95 31.53 8.70
C ASP A 342 12.18 30.64 8.46
N ALA A 343 12.97 30.38 9.50
CA ALA A 343 14.11 29.47 9.44
C ALA A 343 13.67 28.03 9.08
N GLY A 344 12.59 27.54 9.70
CA GLY A 344 12.00 26.25 9.36
C GLY A 344 11.51 26.20 7.91
N LEU A 345 10.79 27.23 7.45
CA LEU A 345 10.28 27.36 6.09
C LEU A 345 11.41 27.34 5.04
N GLY A 346 12.50 28.07 5.27
CA GLY A 346 13.65 28.10 4.36
C GLY A 346 14.34 26.73 4.25
N TYR A 347 14.46 25.99 5.36
CA TYR A 347 15.02 24.65 5.36
C TYR A 347 14.18 23.68 4.51
N ILE A 348 12.87 23.57 4.78
CA ILE A 348 12.03 22.58 4.10
C ILE A 348 11.81 22.87 2.61
N GLN A 349 11.87 24.14 2.18
CA GLN A 349 11.83 24.50 0.75
C GLN A 349 13.05 24.00 -0.03
N THR A 350 14.20 23.86 0.63
CA THR A 350 15.45 23.37 0.04
C THR A 350 15.65 21.86 0.25
N HIS A 351 14.75 21.18 0.98
CA HIS A 351 14.82 19.75 1.33
C HIS A 351 13.54 18.99 0.98
N ARG A 352 12.94 19.31 -0.18
CA ARG A 352 11.73 18.62 -0.69
C ARG A 352 12.03 17.18 -1.11
N ARG A 353 10.99 16.34 -1.11
CA ARG A 353 11.07 14.89 -1.36
C ARG A 353 10.17 14.45 -2.50
N LEU A 354 10.59 13.41 -3.22
CA LEU A 354 9.92 12.97 -4.45
C LEU A 354 8.74 12.03 -4.20
N TYR A 355 8.85 11.05 -3.29
CA TYR A 355 7.76 10.08 -3.08
C TYR A 355 6.47 10.78 -2.67
N THR A 356 5.32 10.31 -3.16
CA THR A 356 4.06 11.07 -3.11
C THR A 356 3.66 11.47 -1.70
N ASN A 357 3.70 10.53 -0.75
CA ASN A 357 3.43 10.81 0.66
C ASN A 357 4.43 11.80 1.27
N GLN A 358 5.71 11.64 0.96
CA GLN A 358 6.78 12.48 1.51
C GLN A 358 6.66 13.92 0.98
N SER A 359 6.39 14.08 -0.31
CA SER A 359 6.16 15.37 -0.96
C SER A 359 4.97 16.10 -0.30
N MET A 360 3.85 15.42 -0.09
CA MET A 360 2.68 16.02 0.57
C MET A 360 2.95 16.47 2.01
N ILE A 361 3.66 15.65 2.80
CA ILE A 361 4.00 16.01 4.19
C ILE A 361 4.90 17.25 4.21
N VAL A 362 5.92 17.31 3.36
CA VAL A 362 6.83 18.46 3.27
C VAL A 362 6.11 19.71 2.80
N ASP A 363 5.28 19.59 1.78
CA ASP A 363 4.55 20.73 1.21
C ASP A 363 3.46 21.24 2.17
N LEU A 364 2.88 20.38 3.00
CA LEU A 364 2.05 20.79 4.16
C LEU A 364 2.87 21.55 5.21
N GLY A 365 4.09 21.10 5.50
CA GLY A 365 5.03 21.81 6.37
C GLY A 365 5.34 23.23 5.87
N ILE A 366 5.59 23.37 4.56
CA ILE A 366 5.82 24.66 3.88
C ILE A 366 4.61 25.57 4.08
N TYR A 367 3.42 25.08 3.75
CA TYR A 367 2.20 25.86 3.83
C TYR A 367 1.90 26.30 5.26
N TRP A 368 1.90 25.37 6.22
CA TRP A 368 1.55 25.69 7.60
C TRP A 368 2.58 26.57 8.30
N SER A 369 3.87 26.47 7.94
CA SER A 369 4.89 27.41 8.44
C SER A 369 4.57 28.83 7.98
N ASN A 370 4.20 29.00 6.71
CA ASN A 370 3.81 30.30 6.17
C ASN A 370 2.47 30.82 6.72
N GLU A 371 1.47 29.96 6.92
CA GLU A 371 0.21 30.35 7.57
C GLU A 371 0.44 30.77 9.03
N GLY A 372 1.43 30.18 9.72
CA GLY A 372 1.90 30.66 11.00
C GLY A 372 2.44 32.11 10.90
N LEU A 373 3.31 32.39 9.93
CA LEU A 373 3.83 33.75 9.67
C LEU A 373 2.72 34.75 9.38
N ARG A 374 1.73 34.35 8.57
CA ARG A 374 0.54 35.17 8.24
C ARG A 374 -0.32 35.43 9.47
N SER A 375 -0.52 34.42 10.32
CA SER A 375 -1.29 34.54 11.56
C SER A 375 -0.65 35.51 12.55
N LEU A 376 0.69 35.60 12.52
CA LEU A 376 1.47 36.58 13.29
C LEU A 376 1.51 37.97 12.63
N ALA A 377 0.92 38.17 11.45
CA ALA A 377 1.05 39.38 10.64
C ALA A 377 2.53 39.77 10.37
N SER A 378 3.39 38.77 10.20
CA SER A 378 4.82 38.99 9.96
C SER A 378 5.09 39.48 8.53
N PRO A 379 6.00 40.45 8.31
CA PRO A 379 6.45 40.80 6.96
C PRO A 379 7.27 39.68 6.30
N LEU A 380 7.67 38.65 7.08
CA LEU A 380 8.27 37.43 6.55
C LEU A 380 7.20 36.48 5.97
N ALA A 381 5.91 36.76 6.06
CA ALA A 381 4.94 35.94 5.36
C ALA A 381 5.11 36.05 3.84
N ARG A 382 5.23 34.93 3.14
CA ARG A 382 5.25 34.87 1.68
C ARG A 382 3.81 34.92 1.15
N PRO A 383 3.58 35.42 -0.09
CA PRO A 383 2.25 35.41 -0.69
C PRO A 383 1.67 34.00 -0.68
N GLU A 384 0.44 33.86 -0.19
CA GLU A 384 -0.20 32.54 -0.05
C GLU A 384 -0.29 31.77 -1.39
N PRO A 385 -0.58 32.39 -2.55
CA PRO A 385 -0.54 31.69 -3.83
C PRO A 385 0.84 31.09 -4.16
N ALA A 386 1.93 31.73 -3.72
CA ALA A 386 3.27 31.20 -3.92
C ALA A 386 3.55 29.97 -3.04
N MET A 387 2.84 29.80 -1.91
CA MET A 387 2.93 28.60 -1.08
C MET A 387 1.94 27.53 -1.55
N ARG A 388 0.72 27.92 -1.94
CA ARG A 388 -0.28 27.00 -2.48
C ARG A 388 0.19 26.28 -3.74
N ARG A 389 1.09 26.88 -4.52
CA ARG A 389 1.70 26.20 -5.69
C ARG A 389 2.26 24.82 -5.35
N PHE A 390 2.86 24.66 -4.16
CA PHE A 390 3.44 23.38 -3.73
C PHE A 390 2.36 22.32 -3.53
N PHE A 391 1.14 22.70 -3.13
CA PHE A 391 0.00 21.78 -3.12
C PHE A 391 -0.41 21.32 -4.52
N TYR A 392 -0.40 22.21 -5.51
CA TYR A 392 -0.68 21.79 -6.89
C TYR A 392 0.39 20.84 -7.42
N GLU A 393 1.66 21.03 -7.06
CA GLU A 393 2.73 20.11 -7.42
C GLU A 393 2.60 18.76 -6.71
N SER A 394 2.45 18.75 -5.37
CA SER A 394 2.32 17.53 -4.58
C SER A 394 1.03 16.75 -4.84
N MET A 395 -0.02 17.40 -5.38
CA MET A 395 -1.24 16.74 -5.86
C MET A 395 -1.18 16.36 -7.34
N GLY A 396 -0.06 16.60 -8.04
CA GLY A 396 0.14 16.27 -9.45
C GLY A 396 -0.62 17.16 -10.45
N LEU A 397 -1.22 18.25 -9.99
CA LEU A 397 -1.91 19.26 -10.81
C LEU A 397 -0.93 20.18 -11.55
N SER A 398 0.32 20.29 -11.08
CA SER A 398 1.45 20.90 -11.78
C SER A 398 2.67 19.98 -11.77
N PRO A 399 3.66 20.18 -12.68
CA PRO A 399 4.92 19.46 -12.61
C PRO A 399 5.64 19.69 -11.28
N TRP A 400 6.28 18.65 -10.76
CA TRP A 400 7.02 18.73 -9.50
C TRP A 400 8.36 19.43 -9.70
N THR A 401 8.56 20.56 -9.02
CA THR A 401 9.73 21.42 -9.24
C THR A 401 10.96 21.02 -8.42
N GLY A 402 10.84 20.01 -7.57
CA GLY A 402 11.90 19.56 -6.69
C GLY A 402 12.19 20.53 -5.55
N SER A 403 13.35 20.34 -4.92
CA SER A 403 13.88 21.29 -3.93
C SER A 403 14.20 22.62 -4.62
N LEU A 404 14.15 23.72 -3.87
CA LEU A 404 14.67 25.00 -4.33
C LEU A 404 16.17 25.10 -4.05
N ASP A 405 16.91 25.75 -4.94
CA ASP A 405 18.29 26.17 -4.67
C ASP A 405 18.34 27.41 -3.76
N GLU A 406 19.55 27.87 -3.42
CA GLU A 406 19.75 29.07 -2.59
C GLU A 406 19.17 30.36 -3.21
N ALA A 407 18.99 30.39 -4.53
CA ALA A 407 18.36 31.49 -5.26
C ALA A 407 16.83 31.33 -5.38
N GLY A 408 16.24 30.28 -4.79
CA GLY A 408 14.81 29.99 -4.84
C GLY A 408 14.34 29.37 -6.16
N LYS A 409 15.24 28.84 -6.99
CA LYS A 409 14.91 28.23 -8.29
C LYS A 409 14.67 26.72 -8.18
N PRO A 410 13.74 26.16 -8.97
CA PRO A 410 13.53 24.72 -9.11
C PRO A 410 14.80 23.94 -9.46
N THR A 411 15.06 22.83 -8.76
CA THR A 411 16.14 21.90 -9.07
C THR A 411 15.68 20.63 -9.80
N TYR A 412 14.36 20.37 -9.82
CA TYR A 412 13.74 19.11 -10.28
C TYR A 412 14.34 17.86 -9.62
N SER A 413 14.99 18.03 -8.48
CA SER A 413 15.67 16.98 -7.72
C SER A 413 15.25 17.07 -6.26
N SER A 414 15.26 15.94 -5.55
CA SER A 414 15.25 16.01 -4.09
C SER A 414 16.67 16.35 -3.60
N ALA A 415 16.79 17.13 -2.53
CA ALA A 415 18.05 17.31 -1.82
C ALA A 415 18.16 16.41 -0.58
N ALA A 416 17.10 15.67 -0.24
CA ALA A 416 17.06 14.82 0.94
C ALA A 416 17.89 13.54 0.72
N ALA A 417 18.63 13.08 1.73
CA ALA A 417 19.51 11.92 1.61
C ALA A 417 18.78 10.62 1.19
N ASP A 418 17.50 10.51 1.53
CA ASP A 418 16.65 9.34 1.23
C ASP A 418 16.10 9.31 -0.21
N THR A 419 16.11 10.43 -0.93
CA THR A 419 15.49 10.56 -2.27
C THR A 419 16.30 11.40 -3.26
N GLY A 420 17.44 11.98 -2.83
CA GLY A 420 18.19 13.02 -3.55
C GLY A 420 19.10 12.54 -4.67
N SER A 421 19.03 11.27 -5.02
CA SER A 421 19.80 10.69 -6.12
C SER A 421 19.23 10.96 -7.52
N PHE A 422 18.00 11.47 -7.60
CA PHE A 422 17.22 11.54 -8.84
C PHE A 422 16.85 12.98 -9.23
N ARG A 423 17.01 13.28 -10.51
CA ARG A 423 16.40 14.44 -11.18
C ARG A 423 15.25 13.96 -12.04
N SER A 424 14.05 14.47 -11.82
CA SER A 424 12.87 14.20 -12.64
C SER A 424 12.94 14.90 -13.99
N ALA A 425 12.08 14.51 -14.93
CA ALA A 425 11.78 15.35 -16.09
C ALA A 425 11.07 16.63 -15.63
N ASP A 426 11.16 17.68 -16.44
CA ASP A 426 10.61 19.01 -16.09
C ASP A 426 9.07 19.02 -16.09
N ASP A 427 8.44 18.05 -16.76
CA ASP A 427 6.99 17.84 -16.83
C ASP A 427 6.48 16.73 -15.88
N TYR A 428 7.35 16.16 -15.05
CA TYR A 428 7.03 15.03 -14.19
C TYR A 428 5.96 15.38 -13.16
N ARG A 429 4.90 14.57 -13.10
CA ARG A 429 3.78 14.71 -12.15
C ARG A 429 3.77 13.53 -11.19
N LEU A 430 3.44 13.81 -9.93
CA LEU A 430 3.41 12.82 -8.84
C LEU A 430 2.18 11.89 -8.88
N PHE A 431 1.22 12.15 -9.77
CA PHE A 431 0.03 11.33 -9.96
C PHE A 431 -0.17 11.02 -11.43
N THR A 432 -0.71 9.84 -11.68
CA THR A 432 -1.13 9.42 -13.02
C THR A 432 -2.38 10.19 -13.46
N LYS A 433 -2.64 10.16 -14.77
CA LYS A 433 -3.90 10.64 -15.35
C LYS A 433 -5.11 9.89 -14.80
N ALA A 434 -4.98 8.66 -14.30
CA ALA A 434 -6.09 7.95 -13.66
C ALA A 434 -6.31 8.37 -12.19
N GLY A 435 -5.31 8.98 -11.55
CA GLY A 435 -5.40 9.47 -10.16
C GLY A 435 -4.68 8.58 -9.13
N LEU A 436 -3.85 7.64 -9.57
CA LEU A 436 -2.98 6.85 -8.70
C LEU A 436 -1.65 7.56 -8.46
N SER A 437 -0.98 7.19 -7.36
CA SER A 437 0.33 7.75 -6.99
C SER A 437 1.41 7.23 -7.94
N LYS A 438 2.06 8.11 -8.69
CA LYS A 438 3.06 7.76 -9.69
C LYS A 438 4.46 7.70 -9.06
N GLU A 439 4.78 6.57 -8.41
CA GLU A 439 6.09 6.33 -7.82
C GLU A 439 6.95 5.41 -8.70
N LEU A 440 7.62 4.41 -8.11
CA LEU A 440 8.33 3.36 -8.85
C LEU A 440 7.37 2.34 -9.47
N GLY A 441 6.10 2.34 -9.07
CA GLY A 441 5.05 1.37 -9.33
C GLY A 441 3.77 1.77 -8.63
N PHE A 442 2.66 1.06 -8.89
CA PHE A 442 1.47 1.17 -8.04
C PHE A 442 1.84 0.87 -6.58
N VAL A 443 1.43 1.73 -5.67
CA VAL A 443 1.66 1.55 -4.24
C VAL A 443 0.33 1.40 -3.55
N GLY A 444 0.05 0.21 -3.01
CA GLY A 444 -1.13 -0.07 -2.17
C GLY A 444 -0.96 0.55 -0.78
N SER A 445 -0.67 -0.26 0.24
CA SER A 445 -0.61 0.13 1.67
C SER A 445 0.01 1.51 2.00
N TYR A 446 1.27 1.77 1.65
CA TYR A 446 1.91 3.08 1.91
C TYR A 446 1.46 4.20 0.95
N GLY A 447 0.87 3.83 -0.18
CA GLY A 447 0.31 4.76 -1.17
C GLY A 447 -1.13 5.15 -0.85
N GLU A 448 -1.74 4.61 0.21
CA GLU A 448 -3.04 5.06 0.73
C GLU A 448 -2.90 6.43 1.43
N ILE A 449 -2.71 7.47 0.64
CA ILE A 449 -2.33 8.83 1.06
C ILE A 449 -3.49 9.84 0.95
N LEU A 450 -4.72 9.34 0.89
CA LEU A 450 -5.91 10.19 0.77
C LEU A 450 -6.09 11.12 1.98
N ASP A 451 -5.52 10.76 3.12
CA ASP A 451 -5.47 11.58 4.32
C ASP A 451 -4.59 12.83 4.16
N TRP A 452 -3.42 12.68 3.55
CA TRP A 452 -2.55 13.80 3.23
C TRP A 452 -3.18 14.71 2.16
N ALA A 453 -3.77 14.11 1.13
CA ALA A 453 -4.50 14.85 0.11
C ALA A 453 -5.72 15.61 0.69
N THR A 454 -6.43 15.01 1.65
CA THR A 454 -7.52 15.68 2.38
C THR A 454 -7.00 16.82 3.24
N SER A 455 -5.87 16.61 3.92
CA SER A 455 -5.21 17.66 4.70
C SER A 455 -4.79 18.84 3.83
N ILE A 456 -4.31 18.60 2.61
CA ILE A 456 -3.98 19.63 1.61
C ILE A 456 -5.23 20.42 1.20
N TYR A 457 -6.30 19.71 0.83
CA TYR A 457 -7.57 20.34 0.50
C TYR A 457 -8.08 21.23 1.64
N GLN A 458 -8.17 20.68 2.86
CA GLN A 458 -8.67 21.40 4.03
C GLN A 458 -7.76 22.55 4.47
N ALA A 459 -6.44 22.47 4.21
CA ALA A 459 -5.50 23.55 4.56
C ALA A 459 -5.82 24.87 3.85
N THR A 460 -6.43 24.80 2.66
CA THR A 460 -6.79 25.97 1.85
C THR A 460 -8.16 26.57 2.19
N ALA A 461 -8.88 26.02 3.16
CA ALA A 461 -10.16 26.56 3.61
C ALA A 461 -9.96 27.89 4.35
N ALA A 462 -10.83 28.87 4.08
CA ALA A 462 -10.77 30.19 4.74
C ALA A 462 -11.04 30.12 6.25
N THR A 463 -11.90 29.17 6.65
CA THR A 463 -12.27 28.88 8.04
C THR A 463 -12.17 27.37 8.30
N PRO A 464 -11.85 26.96 9.55
CA PRO A 464 -11.91 25.54 9.93
C PRO A 464 -13.28 24.92 9.59
N GLY A 465 -13.28 23.74 8.98
CA GLY A 465 -14.49 23.03 8.53
C GLY A 465 -15.16 23.62 7.29
N GLY A 466 -14.64 24.71 6.72
CA GLY A 466 -15.11 25.29 5.47
C GLY A 466 -14.65 24.52 4.23
N GLN A 467 -15.11 24.96 3.06
CA GLN A 467 -14.65 24.42 1.78
C GLN A 467 -13.25 24.95 1.46
N GLY A 468 -12.33 24.04 1.13
CA GLY A 468 -11.04 24.37 0.56
C GLY A 468 -11.12 24.68 -0.95
N ASP A 469 -9.95 24.76 -1.57
CA ASP A 469 -9.78 25.00 -2.99
C ASP A 469 -10.52 23.95 -3.84
N PRO A 470 -11.43 24.36 -4.74
CA PRO A 470 -12.22 23.42 -5.54
C PRO A 470 -11.37 22.56 -6.48
N VAL A 471 -10.23 23.07 -6.97
CA VAL A 471 -9.35 22.29 -7.85
C VAL A 471 -8.67 21.15 -7.07
N LEU A 472 -8.26 21.43 -5.82
CA LEU A 472 -7.72 20.41 -4.93
C LEU A 472 -8.78 19.38 -4.56
N ARG A 473 -10.03 19.82 -4.34
CA ARG A 473 -11.16 18.93 -4.07
C ARG A 473 -11.41 17.96 -5.22
N ASP A 474 -11.44 18.47 -6.46
CA ASP A 474 -11.70 17.63 -7.64
C ASP A 474 -10.60 16.60 -7.85
N GLN A 475 -9.34 16.99 -7.62
CA GLN A 475 -8.22 16.06 -7.65
C GLN A 475 -8.29 15.01 -6.53
N LEU A 476 -8.65 15.39 -5.30
CA LEU A 476 -8.88 14.46 -4.19
C LEU A 476 -9.97 13.45 -4.53
N LEU A 477 -11.09 13.89 -5.12
CA LEU A 477 -12.16 13.00 -5.54
C LEU A 477 -11.73 12.03 -6.63
N LYS A 478 -10.95 12.50 -7.61
CA LYS A 478 -10.34 11.65 -8.64
C LYS A 478 -9.44 10.58 -8.02
N MET A 479 -8.56 10.98 -7.10
CA MET A 479 -7.66 10.06 -6.39
C MET A 479 -8.45 9.03 -5.58
N ALA A 480 -9.46 9.48 -4.81
CA ALA A 480 -10.29 8.60 -4.01
C ALA A 480 -11.01 7.55 -4.89
N ARG A 481 -11.63 7.99 -6.00
CA ARG A 481 -12.34 7.09 -6.93
C ARG A 481 -11.41 6.07 -7.58
N ALA A 482 -10.20 6.47 -8.00
CA ALA A 482 -9.20 5.55 -8.54
C ALA A 482 -8.83 4.46 -7.53
N ARG A 483 -8.60 4.87 -6.27
CA ARG A 483 -8.28 3.95 -5.17
C ARG A 483 -9.41 2.96 -4.88
N MET A 484 -10.69 3.32 -5.08
CA MET A 484 -11.85 2.44 -4.79
C MET A 484 -11.79 1.10 -5.52
N ALA A 485 -11.12 1.04 -6.67
CA ALA A 485 -10.91 -0.19 -7.41
C ALA A 485 -10.04 -1.21 -6.65
N PHE A 486 -9.14 -0.75 -5.76
CA PHE A 486 -8.11 -1.54 -5.08
C PHE A 486 -8.54 -1.97 -3.68
N ARG A 487 -9.80 -2.39 -3.54
CA ARG A 487 -10.35 -3.00 -2.33
C ARG A 487 -11.11 -4.25 -2.71
N TYR A 488 -10.89 -5.36 -2.01
CA TYR A 488 -11.50 -6.65 -2.29
C TYR A 488 -12.28 -7.19 -1.09
N PRO A 489 -13.31 -8.03 -1.31
CA PRO A 489 -14.10 -8.57 -0.21
C PRO A 489 -13.28 -9.57 0.61
N GLY A 490 -13.43 -9.52 1.93
CA GLY A 490 -12.77 -10.42 2.86
C GLY A 490 -13.60 -10.73 4.09
N ILE A 491 -12.98 -11.47 5.00
CA ILE A 491 -13.51 -11.77 6.33
C ILE A 491 -12.48 -11.27 7.33
N ASP A 492 -12.90 -10.53 8.35
CA ASP A 492 -12.02 -10.06 9.40
C ASP A 492 -11.65 -11.18 10.40
N ALA A 493 -10.82 -10.86 11.39
CA ALA A 493 -10.39 -11.82 12.40
C ALA A 493 -11.52 -12.36 13.29
N GLU A 494 -12.69 -11.73 13.28
CA GLU A 494 -13.88 -12.11 14.06
C GLU A 494 -14.93 -12.84 13.22
N GLY A 495 -14.65 -13.08 11.94
CA GLY A 495 -15.55 -13.78 11.03
C GLY A 495 -16.57 -12.87 10.33
N ALA A 496 -16.50 -11.55 10.51
CA ALA A 496 -17.43 -10.61 9.89
C ALA A 496 -16.96 -10.17 8.50
N ARG A 497 -17.91 -9.78 7.64
CA ARG A 497 -17.61 -9.25 6.31
C ARG A 497 -16.81 -7.95 6.42
N THR A 498 -15.80 -7.82 5.58
CA THR A 498 -15.01 -6.59 5.44
C THR A 498 -14.60 -6.35 4.00
N MET A 499 -14.08 -5.16 3.72
CA MET A 499 -13.34 -4.84 2.50
C MET A 499 -11.87 -4.64 2.88
N LEU A 500 -10.99 -5.37 2.20
CA LEU A 500 -9.56 -5.40 2.44
C LEU A 500 -8.83 -4.59 1.38
N LEU A 501 -7.77 -3.91 1.78
CA LEU A 501 -6.92 -3.15 0.87
C LEU A 501 -6.10 -4.07 -0.03
N GLU A 502 -6.13 -3.84 -1.34
CA GLU A 502 -5.20 -4.46 -2.27
C GLU A 502 -3.79 -3.89 -2.07
N ALA A 503 -2.92 -4.73 -1.54
CA ALA A 503 -1.51 -4.49 -1.37
C ALA A 503 -0.59 -5.60 -1.92
N PRO A 504 -1.02 -6.87 -2.15
CA PRO A 504 -0.18 -7.88 -2.79
C PRO A 504 0.48 -7.46 -4.10
N ILE A 505 -0.17 -6.68 -4.98
CA ILE A 505 0.45 -6.12 -6.20
C ILE A 505 1.12 -4.75 -5.99
N GLY A 506 1.19 -4.29 -4.75
CA GLY A 506 1.75 -2.99 -4.36
C GLY A 506 3.27 -3.02 -4.22
N TRP A 507 3.92 -1.98 -4.74
CA TRP A 507 5.38 -1.91 -4.86
C TRP A 507 6.11 -1.90 -3.52
N ARG A 508 5.73 -1.01 -2.59
CA ARG A 508 6.47 -0.81 -1.34
C ARG A 508 6.17 -1.92 -0.31
N ASP A 509 4.90 -2.12 0.03
CA ASP A 509 4.55 -2.96 1.19
C ASP A 509 3.43 -3.95 0.82
N PRO A 510 3.78 -5.20 0.48
CA PRO A 510 2.84 -6.24 0.08
C PRO A 510 2.16 -6.86 1.30
N VAL A 511 1.52 -6.01 2.11
CA VAL A 511 0.75 -6.45 3.29
C VAL A 511 -0.37 -7.37 2.84
N TYR A 512 -0.48 -8.56 3.46
CA TYR A 512 -1.46 -9.55 3.10
C TYR A 512 -2.08 -10.17 4.36
N PRO A 513 -3.42 -10.23 4.48
CA PRO A 513 -4.46 -9.90 3.49
C PRO A 513 -4.88 -8.42 3.42
N GLY A 514 -3.97 -7.47 3.69
CA GLY A 514 -4.31 -6.05 3.68
C GLY A 514 -5.12 -5.61 4.90
N ALA A 515 -5.22 -4.30 5.11
CA ALA A 515 -5.99 -3.72 6.20
C ALA A 515 -7.45 -3.50 5.79
N THR A 516 -8.39 -3.62 6.74
CA THR A 516 -9.79 -3.19 6.54
C THR A 516 -9.82 -1.74 6.04
N THR A 517 -10.34 -1.54 4.83
CA THR A 517 -10.32 -0.27 4.12
C THR A 517 -11.53 -0.14 3.21
N TYR A 518 -12.25 0.97 3.32
CA TYR A 518 -13.37 1.30 2.43
C TYR A 518 -13.06 2.55 1.60
N VAL A 519 -13.25 3.75 2.18
CA VAL A 519 -12.89 5.01 1.52
C VAL A 519 -11.38 5.28 1.64
N GLN A 520 -10.85 5.17 2.85
CA GLN A 520 -9.42 5.30 3.09
C GLN A 520 -8.95 4.37 4.20
N LYS A 521 -7.67 4.03 4.17
CA LYS A 521 -7.00 3.27 5.22
C LYS A 521 -6.85 4.15 6.46
N SER A 522 -7.08 3.59 7.65
CA SER A 522 -6.75 4.30 8.90
C SER A 522 -5.24 4.39 9.10
N GLY A 523 -4.73 5.60 9.28
CA GLY A 523 -3.32 5.93 9.52
C GLY A 523 -3.15 6.81 10.75
N TRP A 524 -1.92 7.16 11.14
CA TRP A 524 -1.64 7.91 12.38
C TRP A 524 -2.49 9.18 12.52
N ASP A 525 -2.57 10.00 11.47
CA ASP A 525 -3.15 11.34 11.56
C ASP A 525 -4.59 11.43 11.00
N ASN A 526 -5.30 10.31 10.86
CA ASN A 526 -6.62 10.25 10.20
C ASN A 526 -7.61 9.22 10.79
N THR A 527 -8.84 9.24 10.26
CA THR A 527 -9.92 8.27 10.55
C THR A 527 -10.39 7.59 9.26
N PRO A 528 -11.14 6.47 9.29
CA PRO A 528 -11.71 5.87 8.08
C PRO A 528 -12.68 6.76 7.27
N PHE A 529 -13.27 7.81 7.86
CA PHE A 529 -14.32 8.63 7.25
C PHE A 529 -13.87 10.00 6.73
N ASN A 530 -12.64 10.39 7.04
CA ASN A 530 -12.15 11.75 6.82
C ASN A 530 -12.36 12.28 5.39
N VAL A 531 -11.96 11.54 4.35
CA VAL A 531 -12.14 11.97 2.94
C VAL A 531 -13.61 12.15 2.58
N ALA A 532 -14.46 11.21 3.00
CA ALA A 532 -15.88 11.23 2.65
C ALA A 532 -16.55 12.47 3.26
N VAL A 533 -16.30 12.72 4.55
CA VAL A 533 -16.87 13.85 5.27
C VAL A 533 -16.29 15.18 4.78
N ALA A 534 -14.97 15.26 4.58
CA ALA A 534 -14.31 16.47 4.10
C ALA A 534 -14.82 16.90 2.72
N THR A 535 -15.12 15.95 1.84
CA THR A 535 -15.57 16.26 0.48
C THR A 535 -17.08 16.39 0.35
N GLY A 536 -17.85 15.75 1.24
CA GLY A 536 -19.31 15.63 1.15
C GLY A 536 -19.78 14.93 -0.13
N ASP A 537 -18.91 14.17 -0.80
CA ASP A 537 -19.25 13.51 -2.06
C ASP A 537 -20.25 12.36 -1.82
N PRO A 538 -21.39 12.32 -2.54
CA PRO A 538 -22.43 11.33 -2.29
C PRO A 538 -21.98 9.86 -2.44
N GLN A 539 -21.06 9.58 -3.36
CA GLN A 539 -20.55 8.22 -3.57
C GLN A 539 -19.64 7.83 -2.41
N LEU A 540 -18.72 8.70 -2.01
CA LEU A 540 -17.80 8.42 -0.90
C LEU A 540 -18.56 8.33 0.44
N MET A 541 -19.56 9.17 0.65
CA MET A 541 -20.44 9.08 1.83
C MET A 541 -21.25 7.79 1.86
N ALA A 542 -21.72 7.29 0.71
CA ALA A 542 -22.39 5.99 0.64
C ALA A 542 -21.44 4.81 0.93
N ILE A 543 -20.18 4.89 0.50
CA ILE A 543 -19.16 3.88 0.81
C ILE A 543 -18.74 3.94 2.29
N ALA A 544 -18.62 5.14 2.87
CA ALA A 544 -18.43 5.31 4.31
C ALA A 544 -19.62 4.72 5.08
N ARG A 545 -20.85 4.92 4.58
CA ARG A 545 -22.05 4.30 5.13
C ARG A 545 -22.03 2.78 5.02
N GLN A 546 -21.50 2.21 3.94
CA GLN A 546 -21.25 0.77 3.81
C GLN A 546 -20.35 0.25 4.94
N ALA A 547 -19.22 0.91 5.21
CA ALA A 547 -18.31 0.52 6.30
C ALA A 547 -18.97 0.56 7.68
N LEU A 548 -19.88 1.51 7.90
CA LEU A 548 -20.67 1.60 9.14
C LEU A 548 -21.71 0.48 9.24
N ASP A 549 -22.41 0.19 8.14
CA ASP A 549 -23.42 -0.86 8.07
C ASP A 549 -22.80 -2.27 8.22
N ASP A 550 -21.57 -2.47 7.76
CA ASP A 550 -20.79 -3.70 7.94
C ASP A 550 -20.17 -3.80 9.37
N GLY A 551 -20.37 -2.79 10.24
CA GLY A 551 -19.83 -2.72 11.61
C GLY A 551 -18.31 -2.46 11.69
N GLN A 552 -17.62 -2.40 10.54
CA GLN A 552 -16.17 -2.32 10.45
C GLN A 552 -15.60 -1.00 10.99
N TYR A 553 -16.34 0.10 10.96
CA TYR A 553 -15.88 1.37 11.53
C TYR A 553 -15.55 1.24 13.04
N TYR A 554 -16.41 0.58 13.81
CA TYR A 554 -16.21 0.41 15.24
C TYR A 554 -15.04 -0.53 15.55
N ALA A 555 -14.89 -1.61 14.78
CA ALA A 555 -13.78 -2.54 14.91
C ALA A 555 -12.42 -1.85 14.65
N VAL A 556 -12.33 -1.09 13.56
CA VAL A 556 -11.14 -0.30 13.23
C VAL A 556 -10.87 0.73 14.32
N LEU A 557 -11.88 1.46 14.79
CA LEU A 557 -11.72 2.46 15.84
C LEU A 557 -11.23 1.83 17.16
N ARG A 558 -11.80 0.69 17.57
CA ARG A 558 -11.37 -0.06 18.76
C ARG A 558 -9.89 -0.41 18.70
N ASP A 559 -9.43 -0.90 17.54
CA ASP A 559 -8.02 -1.27 17.38
C ASP A 559 -7.11 -0.05 17.37
N ARG A 560 -7.56 1.06 16.79
CA ARG A 560 -6.86 2.36 16.85
C ARG A 560 -6.72 2.89 18.27
N LEU A 561 -7.70 2.65 19.14
CA LEU A 561 -7.63 3.06 20.54
C LEU A 561 -6.53 2.34 21.34
N LYS A 562 -5.95 1.24 20.83
CA LYS A 562 -4.82 0.53 21.47
C LYS A 562 -3.48 1.27 21.30
N ASP A 563 -3.29 1.97 20.19
CA ASP A 563 -2.04 2.70 19.92
C ASP A 563 -2.03 4.04 20.66
N LYS A 564 -1.11 4.20 21.62
CA LYS A 564 -0.97 5.38 22.49
C LYS A 564 -0.11 6.49 21.89
N ASN A 565 0.36 6.36 20.65
CA ASN A 565 1.17 7.40 19.99
C ASN A 565 0.42 8.76 19.94
N GLN A 566 1.16 9.86 20.10
CA GLN A 566 0.61 11.21 20.06
C GLN A 566 -0.06 11.53 18.71
N ARG A 567 0.55 11.13 17.59
CA ARG A 567 -0.04 11.30 16.24
C ARG A 567 -1.36 10.54 16.12
N THR A 568 -1.40 9.29 16.57
CA THR A 568 -2.65 8.52 16.65
C THR A 568 -3.72 9.23 17.46
N THR A 569 -3.38 9.82 18.61
CA THR A 569 -4.33 10.60 19.42
C THR A 569 -4.83 11.86 18.69
N ILE A 570 -3.97 12.53 17.92
CA ILE A 570 -4.36 13.64 17.05
C ILE A 570 -5.32 13.18 15.95
N GLY A 571 -5.07 12.05 15.30
CA GLY A 571 -5.94 11.50 14.26
C GLY A 571 -7.33 11.07 14.75
N LEU A 572 -7.49 10.85 16.06
CA LEU A 572 -8.76 10.49 16.68
C LEU A 572 -9.71 11.69 16.93
N LEU A 573 -9.22 12.93 16.81
CA LEU A 573 -9.99 14.14 17.12
C LEU A 573 -11.25 14.29 16.25
N ASP A 574 -11.18 13.97 14.97
CA ASP A 574 -12.31 14.21 14.06
C ASP A 574 -13.33 13.03 14.06
N ALA A 575 -12.98 11.89 14.67
CA ALA A 575 -13.69 10.64 14.52
C ALA A 575 -15.16 10.71 14.97
N TYR A 576 -15.46 11.42 16.07
CA TYR A 576 -16.82 11.50 16.60
C TYR A 576 -17.76 12.30 15.69
N ASP A 577 -17.32 13.47 15.22
CA ASP A 577 -18.14 14.35 14.39
C ASP A 577 -18.30 13.77 12.97
N GLU A 578 -17.27 13.11 12.45
CA GLU A 578 -17.34 12.36 11.19
C GLU A 578 -18.30 11.17 11.29
N TRP A 579 -18.32 10.45 12.42
CA TRP A 579 -19.30 9.40 12.67
C TRP A 579 -20.73 9.96 12.69
N LEU A 580 -20.97 11.12 13.34
CA LEU A 580 -22.29 11.76 13.31
C LEU A 580 -22.74 12.05 11.88
N ALA A 581 -21.84 12.60 11.04
CA ALA A 581 -22.13 12.90 9.64
C ALA A 581 -22.48 11.65 8.83
N VAL A 582 -21.69 10.57 8.94
CA VAL A 582 -21.94 9.32 8.19
C VAL A 582 -23.15 8.57 8.73
N LYS A 583 -23.38 8.56 10.04
CA LYS A 583 -24.56 7.93 10.66
C LYS A 583 -25.86 8.60 10.20
N ALA A 584 -25.85 9.92 10.02
CA ALA A 584 -26.99 10.67 9.52
C ALA A 584 -27.19 10.51 8.00
N TRP A 585 -26.16 10.08 7.26
CA TRP A 585 -26.25 9.87 5.81
C TRP A 585 -27.20 8.71 5.46
N PRO A 586 -28.09 8.86 4.46
CA PRO A 586 -29.04 7.82 4.09
C PRO A 586 -28.35 6.55 3.59
N LYS A 587 -28.93 5.40 3.93
CA LYS A 587 -28.52 4.12 3.34
C LYS A 587 -28.78 4.13 1.84
N SER A 588 -27.91 3.50 1.06
CA SER A 588 -28.04 3.38 -0.39
C SER A 588 -27.44 2.07 -0.91
N ASN A 589 -27.73 1.77 -2.18
CA ASN A 589 -27.16 0.62 -2.90
C ASN A 589 -25.80 0.93 -3.55
N VAL A 590 -25.28 2.15 -3.39
CA VAL A 590 -23.93 2.49 -3.86
C VAL A 590 -22.92 1.83 -2.91
N LYS A 591 -22.09 0.96 -3.48
CA LYS A 591 -21.10 0.15 -2.75
C LYS A 591 -19.75 0.21 -3.47
N LEU A 592 -18.71 -0.31 -2.83
CA LEU A 592 -17.40 -0.50 -3.48
C LEU A 592 -17.51 -1.44 -4.68
N PRO A 593 -16.76 -1.19 -5.78
CA PRO A 593 -16.87 -1.96 -7.02
C PRO A 593 -16.71 -3.47 -6.85
N MET A 594 -15.81 -3.90 -5.96
CA MET A 594 -15.55 -5.34 -5.75
C MET A 594 -16.52 -6.01 -4.77
N THR A 595 -17.49 -5.28 -4.21
CA THR A 595 -18.50 -5.87 -3.31
C THR A 595 -19.27 -6.98 -4.04
N PRO A 596 -19.51 -8.15 -3.42
CA PRO A 596 -20.31 -9.22 -4.01
C PRO A 596 -21.68 -8.70 -4.50
N GLY A 597 -22.10 -9.14 -5.69
CA GLY A 597 -23.33 -8.69 -6.35
C GLY A 597 -23.25 -7.34 -7.09
N GLN A 598 -22.12 -6.62 -7.05
CA GLN A 598 -21.90 -5.46 -7.93
C GLN A 598 -21.61 -5.91 -9.37
N SER A 599 -21.84 -5.02 -10.33
CA SER A 599 -21.60 -5.27 -11.76
C SER A 599 -20.12 -5.48 -12.08
N ASP A 600 -19.85 -6.18 -13.18
CA ASP A 600 -18.50 -6.33 -13.74
C ASP A 600 -17.86 -4.97 -14.05
N PHE A 601 -16.58 -4.89 -13.73
CA PHE A 601 -15.82 -3.66 -13.64
C PHE A 601 -14.37 -3.89 -14.06
N VAL A 602 -13.81 -2.93 -14.81
CA VAL A 602 -12.37 -2.88 -15.08
C VAL A 602 -11.88 -1.45 -14.82
N PHE A 603 -10.85 -1.34 -13.98
CA PHE A 603 -10.01 -0.15 -13.88
C PHE A 603 -8.64 -0.47 -14.51
N ALA A 604 -8.10 0.47 -15.26
CA ALA A 604 -6.77 0.36 -15.85
C ALA A 604 -6.03 1.69 -15.75
N ASP A 605 -4.74 1.62 -15.42
CA ASP A 605 -3.84 2.76 -15.40
C ASP A 605 -2.54 2.42 -16.16
N PRO A 606 -2.40 2.86 -17.43
CA PRO A 606 -1.21 2.63 -18.23
C PRO A 606 0.05 3.31 -17.70
N GLU A 607 -0.07 4.37 -16.90
CA GLU A 607 1.09 5.04 -16.32
C GLU A 607 1.63 4.28 -15.11
N ASP A 608 0.77 3.59 -14.36
CA ASP A 608 1.18 2.74 -13.23
C ASP A 608 1.22 1.23 -13.56
N GLY A 609 0.88 0.87 -14.80
CA GLY A 609 1.00 -0.50 -15.29
C GLY A 609 0.04 -1.46 -14.60
N VAL A 610 -1.10 -0.98 -14.10
CA VAL A 610 -2.01 -1.78 -13.27
C VAL A 610 -3.40 -1.91 -13.84
N VAL A 611 -4.02 -3.05 -13.53
CA VAL A 611 -5.45 -3.28 -13.74
C VAL A 611 -6.10 -3.88 -12.49
N ALA A 612 -7.37 -3.54 -12.28
CA ALA A 612 -8.25 -4.14 -11.29
C ALA A 612 -9.54 -4.57 -11.98
N ILE A 613 -9.89 -5.85 -11.87
CA ILE A 613 -10.95 -6.49 -12.64
C ILE A 613 -11.92 -7.17 -11.66
N LYS A 614 -13.21 -6.94 -11.88
CA LYS A 614 -14.31 -7.75 -11.36
C LYS A 614 -15.01 -8.42 -12.53
N ASN A 615 -15.19 -9.73 -12.45
CA ASN A 615 -15.90 -10.53 -13.44
C ASN A 615 -16.75 -11.59 -12.69
N GLY A 616 -18.03 -11.32 -12.50
CA GLY A 616 -18.88 -12.11 -11.61
C GLY A 616 -18.33 -12.11 -10.17
N ASP A 617 -18.03 -13.31 -9.66
CA ASP A 617 -17.45 -13.50 -8.33
C ASP A 617 -15.92 -13.52 -8.33
N GLU A 618 -15.28 -13.34 -9.50
CA GLU A 618 -13.83 -13.26 -9.63
C GLU A 618 -13.35 -11.82 -9.45
N VAL A 619 -12.26 -11.67 -8.70
CA VAL A 619 -11.50 -10.41 -8.56
C VAL A 619 -10.06 -10.68 -8.99
N LEU A 620 -9.55 -9.87 -9.90
CA LEU A 620 -8.16 -9.93 -10.34
C LEU A 620 -7.51 -8.55 -10.29
N TYR A 621 -6.36 -8.49 -9.64
CA TYR A 621 -5.45 -7.36 -9.70
C TYR A 621 -4.19 -7.77 -10.44
N ALA A 622 -3.64 -6.89 -11.28
CA ALA A 622 -2.34 -7.10 -11.88
C ALA A 622 -1.49 -5.83 -11.89
N SER A 623 -0.19 -6.00 -11.66
CA SER A 623 0.88 -5.04 -11.95
C SER A 623 1.76 -5.63 -13.05
N LEU A 624 1.76 -4.99 -14.22
CA LEU A 624 2.41 -5.47 -15.44
C LEU A 624 3.87 -5.03 -15.57
N TYR A 625 4.30 -4.08 -14.74
CA TYR A 625 5.73 -3.76 -14.52
C TYR A 625 6.08 -3.99 -13.05
N TRP A 626 6.14 -5.26 -12.65
CA TRP A 626 6.34 -5.58 -11.24
C TRP A 626 7.79 -5.38 -10.80
N ARG A 627 8.03 -4.48 -9.83
CA ARG A 627 9.32 -4.30 -9.14
C ARG A 627 10.55 -4.13 -10.04
N ALA A 628 10.35 -3.54 -11.22
CA ALA A 628 11.39 -3.21 -12.20
C ALA A 628 12.16 -1.92 -11.81
N ASN A 629 12.84 -1.93 -10.67
CA ASN A 629 13.31 -0.73 -9.97
C ASN A 629 14.55 -0.07 -10.63
N CYS A 630 15.48 -0.87 -11.14
CA CYS A 630 16.71 -0.40 -11.78
C CYS A 630 16.80 -0.79 -13.27
N GLY A 631 15.91 -1.63 -13.77
CA GLY A 631 15.90 -2.10 -15.15
C GLY A 631 14.68 -2.97 -15.47
N VAL A 632 14.49 -3.28 -16.75
CA VAL A 632 13.37 -4.08 -17.25
C VAL A 632 13.57 -5.56 -16.94
N ASN A 633 12.84 -6.07 -15.95
CA ASN A 633 12.90 -7.46 -15.49
C ASN A 633 11.89 -8.41 -16.18
N ARG A 634 10.95 -7.87 -16.97
CA ARG A 634 9.90 -8.64 -17.66
C ARG A 634 9.02 -9.48 -16.72
N LEU A 635 8.69 -8.94 -15.55
CA LEU A 635 7.81 -9.59 -14.60
C LEU A 635 6.48 -8.85 -14.47
N ALA A 636 5.41 -9.62 -14.37
CA ALA A 636 4.10 -9.15 -13.93
C ALA A 636 3.71 -9.87 -12.64
N ARG A 637 2.87 -9.20 -11.84
CA ARG A 637 2.35 -9.74 -10.59
C ARG A 637 0.85 -9.67 -10.54
N PHE A 638 0.25 -10.73 -10.02
CA PHE A 638 -1.18 -10.97 -9.98
C PHE A 638 -1.64 -11.27 -8.56
N HIS A 639 -2.82 -10.79 -8.22
CA HIS A 639 -3.62 -11.27 -7.10
C HIS A 639 -5.00 -11.64 -7.64
N TYR A 640 -5.32 -12.93 -7.60
CA TYR A 640 -6.53 -13.49 -8.19
C TYR A 640 -7.33 -14.22 -7.12
N GLN A 641 -8.59 -13.83 -6.97
CA GLN A 641 -9.51 -14.37 -5.98
C GLN A 641 -10.81 -14.82 -6.61
N THR A 642 -11.29 -15.96 -6.12
CA THR A 642 -12.64 -16.48 -6.33
C THR A 642 -13.24 -16.82 -4.96
N PRO A 643 -14.52 -17.24 -4.87
CA PRO A 643 -15.08 -17.70 -3.59
C PRO A 643 -14.30 -18.85 -2.95
N SER A 644 -13.57 -19.66 -3.72
CA SER A 644 -12.89 -20.87 -3.27
C SER A 644 -11.37 -20.82 -3.34
N VAL A 645 -10.76 -19.88 -4.09
CA VAL A 645 -9.30 -19.82 -4.23
C VAL A 645 -8.75 -18.40 -4.13
N ASP A 646 -7.59 -18.28 -3.49
CA ASP A 646 -6.76 -17.07 -3.47
C ASP A 646 -5.36 -17.41 -4.02
N ARG A 647 -4.91 -16.63 -5.02
CA ARG A 647 -3.60 -16.80 -5.66
C ARG A 647 -2.86 -15.48 -5.73
N ILE A 648 -1.61 -15.49 -5.29
CA ILE A 648 -0.66 -14.42 -5.57
C ILE A 648 0.43 -14.99 -6.47
N ALA A 649 0.62 -14.43 -7.66
CA ALA A 649 1.57 -14.96 -8.62
C ALA A 649 2.49 -13.87 -9.18
N THR A 650 3.79 -14.13 -9.22
CA THR A 650 4.73 -13.38 -10.05
C THR A 650 5.07 -14.25 -11.25
N ILE A 651 4.98 -13.70 -12.46
CA ILE A 651 5.12 -14.46 -13.72
C ILE A 651 5.96 -13.69 -14.73
N ALA A 652 6.52 -14.39 -15.72
CA ALA A 652 7.13 -13.72 -16.87
C ALA A 652 6.04 -13.04 -17.71
N ALA A 653 6.34 -11.83 -18.18
CA ALA A 653 5.48 -11.02 -19.02
C ALA A 653 6.26 -10.45 -20.20
N ARG A 654 5.55 -10.11 -21.28
CA ARG A 654 6.13 -9.37 -22.38
C ARG A 654 6.16 -7.88 -22.02
N VAL A 655 7.32 -7.27 -22.22
CA VAL A 655 7.54 -5.83 -22.08
C VAL A 655 8.30 -5.35 -23.29
N ASP A 656 7.68 -4.49 -24.09
CA ASP A 656 8.37 -3.82 -25.20
C ASP A 656 8.81 -2.42 -24.75
N PHE A 657 10.07 -2.08 -25.03
CA PHE A 657 10.71 -0.85 -24.57
C PHE A 657 11.82 -0.43 -25.55
N GLU A 658 12.17 0.86 -25.52
CA GLU A 658 13.36 1.35 -26.20
C GLU A 658 14.56 1.28 -25.24
N PRO A 659 15.67 0.62 -25.59
CA PRO A 659 16.83 0.53 -24.71
C PRO A 659 17.58 1.86 -24.63
N SER A 660 18.06 2.20 -23.44
CA SER A 660 18.94 3.37 -23.22
C SER A 660 20.41 3.12 -23.54
N GLY A 661 20.79 1.85 -23.78
CA GLY A 661 22.18 1.39 -23.86
C GLY A 661 22.85 1.13 -22.50
N LYS A 662 22.14 1.36 -21.38
CA LYS A 662 22.62 1.08 -20.01
C LYS A 662 22.05 -0.23 -19.48
N THR A 663 22.70 -0.76 -18.44
CA THR A 663 22.27 -1.97 -17.71
C THR A 663 22.28 -1.75 -16.19
N CYS A 664 21.46 -2.52 -15.49
CA CYS A 664 21.53 -2.75 -14.04
C CYS A 664 21.97 -4.19 -13.80
N VAL A 665 22.89 -4.44 -12.88
CA VAL A 665 23.33 -5.80 -12.55
C VAL A 665 22.82 -6.19 -11.17
N ARG A 666 22.12 -7.32 -11.09
CA ARG A 666 21.62 -7.83 -9.81
C ARG A 666 22.76 -8.21 -8.89
N ARG A 667 22.68 -7.72 -7.66
CA ARG A 667 23.69 -7.94 -6.62
C ARG A 667 23.62 -9.37 -6.06
N ALA A 668 24.73 -9.82 -5.48
CA ALA A 668 24.83 -11.11 -4.80
C ALA A 668 23.94 -11.20 -3.55
N THR A 669 23.74 -10.08 -2.85
CA THR A 669 22.96 -10.07 -1.62
C THR A 669 21.45 -10.26 -1.91
N PRO A 670 20.75 -11.15 -1.19
CA PRO A 670 19.30 -11.31 -1.22
C PRO A 670 18.53 -10.19 -0.47
N HIS A 671 19.19 -9.09 -0.14
CA HIS A 671 18.59 -7.90 0.45
C HIS A 671 18.57 -6.73 -0.54
N ILE A 672 17.39 -6.14 -0.76
CA ILE A 672 17.25 -4.92 -1.54
C ILE A 672 17.00 -3.73 -0.62
N SER A 673 17.77 -2.67 -0.86
CA SER A 673 17.66 -1.35 -0.22
C SER A 673 16.91 -0.40 -1.13
N ALA A 674 15.98 0.37 -0.56
CA ALA A 674 15.25 1.44 -1.27
C ALA A 674 15.11 2.66 -0.34
N GLY A 675 15.35 3.86 -0.89
CA GLY A 675 15.31 5.10 -0.13
C GLY A 675 16.21 5.08 1.13
N SER A 676 15.61 5.29 2.31
CA SER A 676 16.31 5.29 3.61
C SER A 676 16.53 3.91 4.23
N ILE A 677 16.12 2.82 3.56
CA ILE A 677 16.25 1.45 4.07
C ILE A 677 17.66 0.94 3.77
N PRO A 678 18.47 0.63 4.78
CA PRO A 678 19.86 0.25 4.54
C PRO A 678 20.01 -1.24 4.20
N ILE A 679 21.14 -1.60 3.60
CA ILE A 679 21.53 -3.00 3.40
C ILE A 679 22.07 -3.56 4.72
N VAL A 680 21.60 -4.75 5.10
CA VAL A 680 22.03 -5.46 6.31
C VAL A 680 23.09 -6.49 5.94
N ALA A 681 24.19 -6.54 6.69
CA ALA A 681 25.17 -7.61 6.59
C ALA A 681 24.64 -8.85 7.33
N TYR A 682 24.28 -9.90 6.58
CA TYR A 682 23.65 -11.08 7.13
C TYR A 682 24.68 -12.21 7.37
N PRO A 683 24.78 -12.78 8.58
CA PRO A 683 25.77 -13.83 8.87
C PRO A 683 25.52 -15.11 8.06
N GLY A 684 26.57 -15.65 7.42
CA GLY A 684 26.48 -16.90 6.66
C GLY A 684 25.54 -16.83 5.45
N GLU A 685 25.39 -15.65 4.86
CA GLU A 685 24.44 -15.38 3.78
C GLU A 685 24.72 -16.20 2.52
N ALA A 686 23.72 -16.96 2.08
CA ALA A 686 23.70 -17.52 0.74
C ALA A 686 23.47 -16.42 -0.30
N SER A 687 24.20 -16.48 -1.42
CA SER A 687 23.97 -15.59 -2.56
C SER A 687 22.55 -15.75 -3.11
N ALA A 688 22.01 -14.65 -3.63
CA ALA A 688 20.78 -14.65 -4.41
C ALA A 688 20.93 -15.51 -5.69
N ALA A 689 19.86 -16.20 -6.06
CA ALA A 689 19.80 -17.04 -7.24
C ALA A 689 19.92 -16.26 -8.57
N LEU A 690 19.54 -14.98 -8.56
CA LEU A 690 19.57 -14.08 -9.71
C LEU A 690 20.83 -13.19 -9.74
N GLU A 691 21.81 -13.46 -8.88
CA GLU A 691 23.08 -12.73 -8.87
C GLU A 691 23.72 -12.67 -10.27
N GLY A 692 24.20 -11.48 -10.65
CA GLY A 692 24.92 -11.27 -11.91
C GLY A 692 24.04 -11.13 -13.16
N GLU A 693 22.72 -11.31 -13.04
CA GLU A 693 21.80 -11.03 -14.15
C GLU A 693 21.87 -9.54 -14.53
N ALA A 694 22.06 -9.27 -15.82
CA ALA A 694 22.07 -7.92 -16.38
C ALA A 694 20.68 -7.57 -16.93
N LEU A 695 20.03 -6.61 -16.27
CA LEU A 695 18.74 -6.06 -16.69
C LEU A 695 18.98 -4.87 -17.64
N PRO A 696 18.36 -4.84 -18.83
CA PRO A 696 18.43 -3.68 -19.71
C PRO A 696 17.64 -2.50 -19.11
N VAL A 697 18.14 -1.28 -19.28
CA VAL A 697 17.49 -0.06 -18.80
C VAL A 697 16.70 0.59 -19.92
N ALA A 698 15.41 0.84 -19.70
CA ALA A 698 14.56 1.56 -20.65
C ALA A 698 15.02 3.03 -20.82
N LYS A 699 14.80 3.58 -22.01
CA LYS A 699 15.09 4.97 -22.32
C LYS A 699 14.06 5.88 -21.67
N GLY A 700 14.50 6.63 -20.65
CA GLY A 700 13.72 7.68 -20.02
C GLY A 700 13.83 9.03 -20.75
N PRO A 701 13.16 10.08 -20.25
CA PRO A 701 13.29 11.45 -20.75
C PRO A 701 14.76 11.94 -20.71
N PRO A 702 15.21 12.77 -21.67
CA PRO A 702 16.60 13.23 -21.74
C PRO A 702 17.12 13.91 -20.47
N GLU A 703 16.26 14.62 -19.75
CA GLU A 703 16.59 15.36 -18.53
C GLU A 703 16.73 14.45 -17.31
N ALA A 704 16.13 13.25 -17.36
CA ALA A 704 16.14 12.30 -16.27
C ALA A 704 17.52 11.64 -16.13
N ARG A 705 18.06 11.64 -14.91
CA ARG A 705 19.34 11.00 -14.62
C ARG A 705 19.14 9.55 -14.19
N TYR A 706 19.84 8.63 -14.85
CA TYR A 706 19.96 7.24 -14.41
C TYR A 706 21.21 7.04 -13.57
N LYS A 707 21.05 6.33 -12.45
CA LYS A 707 22.09 5.73 -11.63
C LYS A 707 21.69 4.27 -11.37
N ASP A 708 22.64 3.39 -11.12
CA ASP A 708 22.41 1.96 -10.86
C ASP A 708 21.78 1.72 -9.48
N GLN A 709 20.51 2.11 -9.37
CA GLN A 709 19.67 2.16 -8.17
C GLN A 709 18.22 2.43 -8.58
N ASP A 710 17.30 2.52 -7.60
CA ASP A 710 15.90 2.84 -7.84
C ASP A 710 15.72 4.07 -8.74
N ASN A 711 14.98 3.87 -9.83
CA ASN A 711 14.72 4.88 -10.83
C ASN A 711 13.29 4.72 -11.39
N PRO A 712 12.46 5.78 -11.37
CA PRO A 712 11.07 5.68 -11.81
C PRO A 712 10.92 5.44 -13.32
N PHE A 713 11.97 5.54 -14.14
CA PHE A 713 11.90 5.30 -15.58
C PHE A 713 12.56 3.99 -16.02
N ALA A 714 13.51 3.46 -15.23
CA ALA A 714 14.43 2.42 -15.72
C ALA A 714 13.75 1.10 -16.12
N GLY A 715 12.69 0.71 -15.41
CA GLY A 715 11.92 -0.49 -15.71
C GLY A 715 10.66 -0.29 -16.56
N ARG A 716 10.40 0.93 -17.05
CA ARG A 716 9.15 1.26 -17.74
C ARG A 716 9.26 1.03 -19.25
N GLY A 717 8.52 0.05 -19.76
CA GLY A 717 8.26 -0.12 -21.18
C GLY A 717 7.09 0.73 -21.69
N TYR A 718 6.88 0.70 -23.01
CA TYR A 718 5.74 1.35 -23.67
C TYR A 718 4.61 0.37 -24.02
N TYR A 719 4.83 -0.94 -23.90
CA TYR A 719 3.80 -1.96 -24.09
C TYR A 719 4.02 -3.14 -23.13
N TYR A 720 2.93 -3.63 -22.55
CA TYR A 720 2.93 -4.77 -21.63
C TYR A 720 1.88 -5.78 -22.04
N GLU A 721 2.20 -7.07 -21.92
CA GLU A 721 1.28 -8.17 -22.21
C GLU A 721 1.54 -9.35 -21.27
N ALA A 722 0.48 -9.84 -20.60
CA ALA A 722 0.56 -10.98 -19.70
C ALA A 722 -0.75 -11.78 -19.70
N ALA A 723 -0.63 -13.10 -19.62
CA ALA A 723 -1.77 -14.02 -19.49
C ALA A 723 -1.75 -14.70 -18.13
N TYR A 724 -2.89 -14.74 -17.46
CA TYR A 724 -3.05 -15.45 -16.18
C TYR A 724 -4.47 -16.02 -16.09
N GLY A 725 -4.57 -17.36 -16.10
CA GLY A 725 -5.83 -18.07 -16.17
C GLY A 725 -6.66 -17.66 -17.40
N PRO A 726 -7.95 -17.33 -17.25
CA PRO A 726 -8.82 -17.00 -18.38
C PRO A 726 -8.58 -15.58 -18.93
N TYR A 727 -7.62 -14.82 -18.38
CA TYR A 727 -7.37 -13.43 -18.73
C TYR A 727 -6.09 -13.28 -19.57
N LEU A 728 -6.19 -12.55 -20.68
CA LEU A 728 -5.07 -11.95 -21.39
C LEU A 728 -5.17 -10.44 -21.27
N ILE A 729 -4.18 -9.81 -20.63
CA ILE A 729 -4.13 -8.36 -20.42
C ILE A 729 -3.06 -7.79 -21.33
N ALA A 730 -3.41 -6.76 -22.09
CA ALA A 730 -2.48 -6.00 -22.91
C ALA A 730 -2.66 -4.51 -22.67
N MET A 731 -1.56 -3.79 -22.50
CA MET A 731 -1.56 -2.39 -22.10
C MET A 731 -0.57 -1.61 -22.95
N ASN A 732 -1.09 -0.66 -23.72
CA ASN A 732 -0.31 0.30 -24.48
C ASN A 732 -0.06 1.55 -23.63
N ALA A 733 1.13 1.62 -23.04
CA ALA A 733 1.58 2.76 -22.23
C ALA A 733 2.30 3.83 -23.07
N SER A 734 2.38 3.66 -24.40
CA SER A 734 2.95 4.69 -25.27
C SER A 734 2.05 5.93 -25.34
N VAL A 735 2.65 7.05 -25.74
CA VAL A 735 1.95 8.34 -25.89
C VAL A 735 1.51 8.61 -27.33
N ASP A 736 2.08 7.90 -28.30
CA ASP A 736 1.99 8.24 -29.73
C ASP A 736 1.92 7.01 -30.67
N LYS A 737 2.12 5.79 -30.17
CA LYS A 737 2.17 4.57 -31.01
C LYS A 737 0.97 3.65 -30.77
N SER A 738 0.38 3.12 -31.84
CA SER A 738 -0.59 2.02 -31.72
C SER A 738 0.12 0.68 -31.61
N MET A 739 -0.44 -0.25 -30.83
CA MET A 739 0.08 -1.60 -30.61
C MET A 739 -0.91 -2.65 -31.09
N THR A 740 -0.43 -3.77 -31.59
CA THR A 740 -1.27 -4.89 -32.02
C THR A 740 -1.18 -6.03 -31.01
N LEU A 741 -2.28 -6.35 -30.36
CA LEU A 741 -2.45 -7.53 -29.53
C LEU A 741 -2.83 -8.72 -30.42
N ALA A 742 -2.02 -9.78 -30.40
CA ALA A 742 -2.43 -11.05 -30.99
C ALA A 742 -3.46 -11.72 -30.07
N LEU A 743 -4.60 -12.15 -30.63
CA LEU A 743 -5.63 -12.81 -29.85
C LEU A 743 -5.40 -14.34 -29.90
N PRO A 744 -5.44 -15.03 -28.75
CA PRO A 744 -5.31 -16.48 -28.74
C PRO A 744 -6.48 -17.10 -29.53
N LYS A 745 -6.20 -18.23 -30.18
CA LYS A 745 -7.26 -19.08 -30.73
C LYS A 745 -8.12 -19.55 -29.56
N ALA A 746 -9.43 -19.37 -29.67
CA ALA A 746 -10.39 -19.80 -28.66
C ALA A 746 -11.50 -20.58 -29.36
N ALA A 747 -11.94 -21.68 -28.75
CA ALA A 747 -13.09 -22.44 -29.22
C ALA A 747 -14.43 -21.75 -28.90
N GLY A 748 -14.44 -20.85 -27.90
CA GLY A 748 -15.60 -20.10 -27.44
C GLY A 748 -15.50 -18.59 -27.66
N ASP A 749 -16.50 -17.89 -27.13
CA ASP A 749 -16.58 -16.44 -27.19
C ASP A 749 -15.46 -15.79 -26.37
N ARG A 750 -14.86 -14.75 -26.96
CA ARG A 750 -13.92 -13.85 -26.27
C ARG A 750 -14.62 -12.54 -25.99
N VAL A 751 -14.42 -11.99 -24.80
CA VAL A 751 -14.98 -10.68 -24.42
C VAL A 751 -13.83 -9.78 -24.01
N ASP A 752 -13.78 -8.56 -24.58
CA ASP A 752 -12.96 -7.51 -24.00
C ASP A 752 -13.73 -6.86 -22.85
N LEU A 753 -13.29 -7.10 -21.62
CA LEU A 753 -13.94 -6.62 -20.41
C LEU A 753 -13.84 -5.09 -20.24
N VAL A 754 -12.87 -4.43 -20.90
CA VAL A 754 -12.74 -2.98 -20.86
C VAL A 754 -13.88 -2.33 -21.65
N THR A 755 -14.12 -2.79 -22.88
CA THR A 755 -15.21 -2.27 -23.73
C THR A 755 -16.55 -2.97 -23.51
N LYS A 756 -16.57 -4.08 -22.78
CA LYS A 756 -17.71 -4.99 -22.60
C LYS A 756 -18.24 -5.57 -23.91
N ARG A 757 -17.38 -5.67 -24.93
CA ARG A 757 -17.74 -6.15 -26.27
C ARG A 757 -17.25 -7.56 -26.49
N LYS A 758 -18.14 -8.40 -27.02
CA LYS A 758 -17.78 -9.69 -27.58
C LYS A 758 -16.94 -9.47 -28.83
N LEU A 759 -15.79 -10.14 -28.90
CA LEU A 759 -14.91 -10.12 -30.07
C LEU A 759 -15.43 -11.10 -31.11
N ALA A 760 -15.25 -10.78 -32.39
CA ALA A 760 -15.61 -11.70 -33.47
C ALA A 760 -14.82 -13.02 -33.35
N SER A 761 -15.47 -14.15 -33.62
CA SER A 761 -14.87 -15.48 -33.52
C SER A 761 -13.62 -15.63 -34.39
N GLY A 762 -13.60 -15.00 -35.57
CA GLY A 762 -12.47 -14.99 -36.50
C GLY A 762 -11.40 -13.93 -36.24
N ALA A 763 -11.55 -13.06 -35.23
CA ALA A 763 -10.56 -12.00 -34.99
C ALA A 763 -9.22 -12.59 -34.55
N ALA A 764 -8.16 -12.35 -35.31
CA ALA A 764 -6.81 -12.82 -34.97
C ALA A 764 -6.01 -11.80 -34.13
N SER A 765 -6.41 -10.53 -34.14
CA SER A 765 -5.74 -9.45 -33.42
C SER A 765 -6.68 -8.31 -33.04
N LEU A 766 -6.21 -7.45 -32.14
CA LEU A 766 -6.86 -6.20 -31.73
C LEU A 766 -5.81 -5.08 -31.74
N THR A 767 -6.15 -3.93 -32.32
CA THR A 767 -5.31 -2.73 -32.27
C THR A 767 -5.64 -1.88 -31.04
N LEU A 768 -4.62 -1.52 -30.27
CA LEU A 768 -4.70 -0.66 -29.10
C LEU A 768 -4.08 0.69 -29.42
N ALA A 769 -4.86 1.76 -29.33
CA ALA A 769 -4.36 3.13 -29.44
C ALA A 769 -3.46 3.50 -28.24
N PRO A 770 -2.67 4.58 -28.32
CA PRO A 770 -1.88 5.07 -27.19
C PRO A 770 -2.73 5.23 -25.92
N GLY A 771 -2.21 4.76 -24.78
CA GLY A 771 -2.92 4.78 -23.50
C GLY A 771 -4.09 3.80 -23.36
N GLN A 772 -4.34 2.91 -24.33
CA GLN A 772 -5.41 1.92 -24.23
C GLN A 772 -4.95 0.62 -23.57
N THR A 773 -5.88 0.01 -22.84
CA THR A 773 -5.73 -1.34 -22.25
C THR A 773 -6.85 -2.21 -22.79
N ALA A 774 -6.56 -3.48 -23.05
CA ALA A 774 -7.54 -4.52 -23.32
C ALA A 774 -7.41 -5.64 -22.29
N VAL A 775 -8.55 -6.18 -21.86
CA VAL A 775 -8.63 -7.33 -20.95
C VAL A 775 -9.50 -8.38 -21.62
N ILE A 776 -8.86 -9.34 -22.26
CA ILE A 776 -9.55 -10.38 -23.01
C ILE A 776 -9.83 -11.56 -22.08
N TYR A 777 -11.11 -11.78 -21.81
CA TYR A 777 -11.60 -12.92 -21.05
C TYR A 777 -12.01 -14.06 -21.99
N THR A 778 -11.51 -15.26 -21.70
CA THR A 778 -11.82 -16.50 -22.41
C THR A 778 -12.23 -17.58 -21.40
N PRO A 779 -13.53 -17.94 -21.29
CA PRO A 779 -14.05 -18.81 -20.22
C PRO A 779 -13.47 -20.24 -20.16
N SER A 780 -12.86 -20.71 -21.25
CA SER A 780 -12.50 -22.12 -21.46
C SER A 780 -11.02 -22.30 -21.83
N ARG A 781 -10.14 -21.47 -21.28
CA ARG A 781 -8.70 -21.51 -21.57
C ARG A 781 -8.00 -22.56 -20.73
#